data_AF-A0A0C2TDC7-F1
#
_entry.id   AF-A0A0C2TDC7-F1
#
_cell.length_a   1.000
_cell.length_b   1.000
_cell.length_c   1.000
_cell.angle_alpha   90.00
_cell.angle_beta   90.00
_cell.angle_gamma   90.00
#
_symmetry.space_group_name_H-M   'P 1'
#
loop_
_entity.id
_entity.type
_entity.pdbx_description
1 polymer ?
#
loop_
_entity_poly.entity_id
_entity_poly.type
_entity_poly.pdbx_seq_one_letter_code
_entity_poly.pdbx_strand_id
1 'polypeptide(L)'
;MRDTSIDEFLGTLRPKIKEFLSHPRHRIWMPPKTVDANTRQFYHNLAIPSINDKPNLLLHKLGEETNPNKDILFQYGTHHRILCNTSGAGKTALVFNGLCSHWGFYFAAAQDTNMIGAQDLELAIEMMSQSPQWIRDAFKNSSSDAIQKANDVNETIAFELVYKVLLTRWTLFRAFIDVAKELNAGNLPDNIKRDWLLFQILPVVLIGDLHPFLAFMNSCLVGMSVTELQNSLAHFSPGDVLGPAFDSQSDHFFYILDEAQVAGTRYMGAFADTDGADPRPVLRPIIRAWKMVSFQSIRFIVSGTGFSSSLFKTGLTSGVGKAKGSWKVVRQTGDFINRDPQKSYITRYLPPSFLSSPSGTILVSRMYEWLRGRHRFTATFIEQLLAGAWTGKGPSSPQKLLNAYVRVFTNFTPIDCDGALLGIEPDVDSPKLAGFPWYKLKRADHCQDDGLVQELSTSLYTYITRGKYPRWYTNKQDLVEYGVARFVGQEEEVIVEEPMALVGILRYFEEEGVMIDGDIRARMQAAQGFAFEEAVLLSCTRLFQVGTCLSDVFLFHGHVPDWAYQKGQIVSRKGQELVVSDIVNGNPAIPSAGITHFARNPDDVKNWITSKSPVWCVPGTLMGPDLMAWLRLDDGKLILLLIQAKCYLAGNKDTLVPTVTGKAIRSLSPRNFYSTLRSTKAKNETVSMLEAINTVGESFTGARYNVLRVVVVYPLDGFDPARSEEIASALREDNHPFATLRHAPFLSSLATHDDTPTILSSLVAKRVRQDDGDGDEDKDEDYPTRKSRKKSAKAGV
;
A
#
# COMPACT_ATOMS: atom_id res chain seq x y z
N MET A 1 4.14 -17.38 53.13
CA MET A 1 2.83 -17.36 52.47
C MET A 1 2.95 -17.00 50.99
N ARG A 2 3.59 -15.88 50.59
CA ARG A 2 3.71 -15.52 49.17
C ARG A 2 4.63 -16.43 48.35
N ASP A 3 5.84 -16.70 48.85
CA ASP A 3 6.74 -17.67 48.17
C ASP A 3 6.06 -19.04 48.04
N THR A 4 5.30 -19.44 49.08
CA THR A 4 4.46 -20.64 49.08
C THR A 4 3.42 -20.64 47.96
N SER A 5 2.77 -19.49 47.69
CA SER A 5 1.78 -19.35 46.60
C SER A 5 2.43 -19.40 45.22
N ILE A 6 3.61 -18.79 45.05
CA ILE A 6 4.38 -18.87 43.80
C ILE A 6 4.82 -20.32 43.55
N ASP A 7 5.37 -20.99 44.55
CA ASP A 7 5.83 -22.38 44.45
C ASP A 7 4.66 -23.34 44.15
N GLU A 8 3.50 -23.14 44.78
CA GLU A 8 2.29 -23.93 44.51
C GLU A 8 1.81 -23.74 43.05
N PHE A 9 1.77 -22.49 42.57
CA PHE A 9 1.40 -22.20 41.20
C PHE A 9 2.39 -22.83 40.21
N LEU A 10 3.70 -22.68 40.45
CA LEU A 10 4.74 -23.27 39.61
C LEU A 10 4.71 -24.80 39.65
N GLY A 11 4.37 -25.40 40.79
CA GLY A 11 4.13 -26.83 40.93
C GLY A 11 3.02 -27.33 40.01
N THR A 12 1.97 -26.51 39.81
CA THR A 12 0.88 -26.80 38.87
C THR A 12 1.27 -26.54 37.41
N LEU A 13 2.06 -25.50 37.14
CA LEU A 13 2.44 -25.10 35.78
C LEU A 13 3.52 -26.01 35.16
N ARG A 14 4.53 -26.44 35.93
CA ARG A 14 5.67 -27.22 35.43
C ARG A 14 5.26 -28.50 34.68
N PRO A 15 4.32 -29.33 35.17
CA PRO A 15 3.81 -30.49 34.42
C PRO A 15 3.20 -30.12 33.08
N LYS A 16 2.47 -29.00 32.99
CA LYS A 16 1.86 -28.53 31.73
C LYS A 16 2.91 -28.00 30.75
N ILE A 17 3.96 -27.34 31.24
CA ILE A 17 5.12 -26.96 30.40
C ILE A 17 5.79 -28.22 29.85
N LYS A 18 5.99 -29.25 30.69
CA LYS A 18 6.58 -30.53 30.29
C LYS A 18 5.74 -31.20 29.20
N GLU A 19 4.42 -31.23 29.35
CA GLU A 19 3.50 -31.73 28.32
C GLU A 19 3.63 -30.94 27.01
N PHE A 20 3.64 -29.60 27.09
CA PHE A 20 3.80 -28.71 25.94
C PHE A 20 5.11 -28.94 25.18
N LEU A 21 6.23 -29.13 25.90
CA LEU A 21 7.54 -29.40 25.29
C LEU A 21 7.68 -30.82 24.72
N SER A 22 6.82 -31.75 25.14
CA SER A 22 6.90 -33.17 24.74
C SER A 22 6.05 -33.53 23.52
N HIS A 23 5.11 -32.66 23.10
CA HIS A 23 4.13 -32.94 22.04
C HIS A 23 4.19 -31.93 20.90
N PRO A 24 3.58 -32.23 19.74
CA PRO A 24 3.36 -31.24 18.69
C PRO A 24 2.62 -30.01 19.24
N ARG A 25 3.21 -28.83 19.08
CA ARG A 25 2.76 -27.58 19.73
C ARG A 25 1.39 -27.07 19.28
N HIS A 26 0.90 -27.54 18.13
CA HIS A 26 -0.39 -27.16 17.58
C HIS A 26 -0.97 -28.32 16.78
N ARG A 27 -2.29 -28.34 16.66
CA ARG A 27 -2.96 -29.24 15.72
C ARG A 27 -2.58 -28.85 14.29
N ILE A 28 -2.49 -29.84 13.41
CA ILE A 28 -2.30 -29.61 11.99
C ILE A 28 -3.69 -29.42 11.37
N TRP A 29 -3.85 -28.36 10.59
CA TRP A 29 -5.03 -28.14 9.79
C TRP A 29 -5.09 -29.16 8.67
N MET A 30 -6.27 -29.75 8.48
CA MET A 30 -6.51 -30.74 7.43
C MET A 30 -7.79 -30.35 6.67
N PRO A 31 -7.82 -30.52 5.34
CA PRO A 31 -9.05 -30.34 4.59
C PRO A 31 -10.12 -31.37 4.99
N PRO A 32 -11.39 -31.19 4.56
CA PRO A 32 -12.45 -32.16 4.80
C PRO A 32 -12.11 -33.58 4.32
N LYS A 33 -12.71 -34.60 4.95
CA LYS A 33 -12.48 -36.02 4.59
C LYS A 33 -12.94 -36.37 3.17
N THR A 34 -13.77 -35.55 2.55
CA THR A 34 -14.26 -35.69 1.17
C THR A 34 -13.21 -35.37 0.11
N VAL A 35 -12.11 -34.71 0.49
CA VAL A 35 -10.99 -34.39 -0.40
C VAL A 35 -10.16 -35.64 -0.69
N ASP A 36 -9.64 -35.76 -1.91
CA ASP A 36 -8.88 -36.93 -2.35
C ASP A 36 -7.62 -37.18 -1.50
N ALA A 37 -7.18 -38.45 -1.46
CA ALA A 37 -6.07 -38.87 -0.61
C ALA A 37 -4.75 -38.16 -0.92
N ASN A 38 -4.45 -37.85 -2.18
CA ASN A 38 -3.21 -37.18 -2.56
C ASN A 38 -3.21 -35.72 -2.07
N THR A 39 -4.34 -35.02 -2.23
CA THR A 39 -4.50 -33.66 -1.71
C THR A 39 -4.45 -33.63 -0.19
N ARG A 40 -5.07 -34.60 0.50
CA ARG A 40 -4.94 -34.74 1.96
C ARG A 40 -3.50 -35.01 2.38
N GLN A 41 -2.77 -35.88 1.68
CA GLN A 41 -1.37 -36.17 1.95
C GLN A 41 -0.48 -34.93 1.75
N PHE A 42 -0.76 -34.12 0.72
CA PHE A 42 -0.09 -32.85 0.50
C PHE A 42 -0.21 -31.93 1.73
N TYR A 43 -1.42 -31.73 2.26
CA TYR A 43 -1.62 -30.87 3.44
C TYR A 43 -1.08 -31.47 4.73
N HIS A 44 -1.14 -32.80 4.87
CA HIS A 44 -0.48 -33.49 5.98
C HIS A 44 1.03 -33.21 5.98
N ASN A 45 1.68 -33.30 4.81
CA ASN A 45 3.12 -33.02 4.67
C ASN A 45 3.46 -31.53 4.86
N LEU A 46 2.55 -30.64 4.45
CA LEU A 46 2.71 -29.21 4.62
C LEU A 46 2.61 -28.79 6.10
N ALA A 47 1.84 -29.53 6.91
CA ALA A 47 1.73 -29.34 8.36
C ALA A 47 1.33 -27.92 8.79
N ILE A 48 0.36 -27.32 8.08
CA ILE A 48 -0.16 -25.98 8.42
C ILE A 48 -0.74 -26.00 9.84
N PRO A 49 -0.38 -25.06 10.74
CA PRO A 49 -1.00 -24.96 12.07
C PRO A 49 -2.50 -24.67 11.99
N SER A 50 -3.27 -25.29 12.87
CA SER A 50 -4.69 -25.04 13.07
C SER A 50 -4.93 -24.29 14.38
N ILE A 51 -5.53 -23.11 14.29
CA ILE A 51 -5.94 -22.29 15.43
C ILE A 51 -7.46 -22.08 15.33
N ASN A 52 -8.20 -22.48 16.37
CA ASN A 52 -9.68 -22.47 16.36
C ASN A 52 -10.26 -23.16 15.11
N ASP A 53 -9.70 -24.32 14.78
CA ASP A 53 -10.04 -25.15 13.61
C ASP A 53 -9.86 -24.46 12.23
N LYS A 54 -9.10 -23.35 12.19
CA LYS A 54 -8.77 -22.61 10.96
C LYS A 54 -7.27 -22.69 10.65
N PRO A 55 -6.90 -22.71 9.37
CA PRO A 55 -5.49 -22.67 8.97
C PRO A 55 -4.89 -21.32 9.37
N ASN A 56 -3.67 -21.35 9.92
CA ASN A 56 -2.96 -20.15 10.33
C ASN A 56 -1.60 -20.07 9.62
N LEU A 57 -1.50 -19.19 8.62
CA LEU A 57 -0.29 -19.04 7.81
C LEU A 57 0.76 -18.15 8.48
N LEU A 58 0.39 -17.36 9.49
CA LEU A 58 1.33 -16.56 10.28
C LEU A 58 2.29 -17.46 11.08
N LEU A 59 1.82 -18.62 11.54
CA LEU A 59 2.61 -19.57 12.34
C LEU A 59 3.23 -20.70 11.51
N HIS A 60 2.86 -20.84 10.24
CA HIS A 60 3.41 -21.87 9.37
C HIS A 60 4.87 -21.55 8.99
N LYS A 61 5.75 -22.56 9.07
CA LYS A 61 7.21 -22.43 8.82
C LYS A 61 7.90 -21.37 9.67
N LEU A 62 7.39 -21.11 10.86
CA LEU A 62 7.94 -20.12 11.77
C LEU A 62 9.39 -20.46 12.16
N GLY A 63 10.30 -19.53 11.87
CA GLY A 63 11.74 -19.70 12.10
C GLY A 63 12.50 -20.48 11.02
N GLU A 64 11.82 -21.01 10.00
CA GLU A 64 12.45 -21.81 8.92
C GLU A 64 12.86 -20.94 7.71
N GLU A 65 12.20 -19.79 7.51
CA GLU A 65 12.49 -18.89 6.39
C GLU A 65 13.59 -17.87 6.72
N THR A 66 14.55 -17.74 5.81
CA THR A 66 15.51 -16.64 5.82
C THR A 66 14.85 -15.37 5.27
N ASN A 67 14.53 -14.44 6.16
CA ASN A 67 14.11 -13.10 5.77
C ASN A 67 15.25 -12.12 6.10
N PRO A 68 15.92 -11.51 5.10
CA PRO A 68 17.04 -10.59 5.37
C PRO A 68 16.63 -9.37 6.20
N ASN A 69 15.35 -8.98 6.18
CA ASN A 69 14.85 -7.89 7.01
C ASN A 69 14.82 -8.26 8.51
N LYS A 70 14.79 -9.56 8.85
CA LYS A 70 14.85 -10.05 10.23
C LYS A 70 16.17 -9.64 10.85
N ASP A 71 17.25 -9.83 10.10
CA ASP A 71 18.62 -9.57 10.56
C ASP A 71 18.86 -8.07 10.72
N ILE A 72 18.20 -7.23 9.92
CA ILE A 72 18.21 -5.76 10.09
C ILE A 72 17.48 -5.37 11.38
N LEU A 73 16.34 -6.00 11.68
CA LEU A 73 15.52 -5.68 12.85
C LEU A 73 16.20 -6.14 14.16
N PHE A 74 16.80 -7.32 14.16
CA PHE A 74 17.48 -7.92 15.32
C PHE A 74 19.00 -7.69 15.33
N GLN A 75 19.52 -6.83 14.44
CA GLN A 75 20.95 -6.58 14.27
C GLN A 75 21.63 -6.20 15.59
N TYR A 76 22.79 -6.81 15.85
CA TYR A 76 23.68 -6.46 16.95
C TYR A 76 24.05 -4.97 16.92
N GLY A 77 23.84 -4.30 18.05
CA GLY A 77 24.10 -2.87 18.19
C GLY A 77 23.46 -2.28 19.44
N THR A 78 23.80 -1.03 19.76
CA THR A 78 23.34 -0.33 20.98
C THR A 78 21.96 0.29 20.85
N HIS A 79 21.33 0.15 19.69
CA HIS A 79 20.17 0.93 19.30
C HIS A 79 18.87 0.15 19.52
N HIS A 80 17.87 0.80 20.09
CA HIS A 80 16.50 0.29 20.09
C HIS A 80 15.87 0.44 18.70
N ARG A 81 14.76 -0.26 18.43
CA ARG A 81 14.14 -0.30 17.10
C ARG A 81 12.66 0.04 17.17
N ILE A 82 12.21 0.77 16.14
CA ILE A 82 10.80 0.99 15.86
C ILE A 82 10.50 0.31 14.53
N LEU A 83 9.61 -0.67 14.51
CA LEU A 83 9.15 -1.31 13.28
C LEU A 83 7.83 -0.68 12.86
N CYS A 84 7.83 0.11 11.79
CA CYS A 84 6.64 0.84 11.36
C CYS A 84 6.37 0.65 9.87
N ASN A 85 5.17 0.15 9.55
CA ASN A 85 4.61 0.13 8.21
C ASN A 85 3.09 -0.10 8.30
N THR A 86 2.41 -0.09 7.16
CA THR A 86 0.96 -0.31 7.05
C THR A 86 0.51 -1.62 7.70
N SER A 87 -0.76 -1.69 8.08
CA SER A 87 -1.33 -2.91 8.64
C SER A 87 -1.32 -4.01 7.58
N GLY A 88 -0.79 -5.18 7.93
CA GLY A 88 -0.66 -6.31 7.01
C GLY A 88 0.65 -6.37 6.20
N ALA A 89 1.59 -5.45 6.44
CA ALA A 89 2.91 -5.46 5.80
C ALA A 89 3.80 -6.66 6.21
N GLY A 90 3.44 -7.42 7.25
CA GLY A 90 4.23 -8.56 7.75
C GLY A 90 5.08 -8.26 9.00
N LYS A 91 4.78 -7.18 9.73
CA LYS A 91 5.51 -6.78 10.95
C LYS A 91 5.56 -7.90 12.01
N THR A 92 4.40 -8.42 12.40
CA THR A 92 4.28 -9.50 13.40
C THR A 92 4.99 -10.77 12.94
N ALA A 93 4.86 -11.16 11.67
CA ALA A 93 5.59 -12.30 11.11
C ALA A 93 7.11 -12.11 11.20
N LEU A 94 7.60 -10.90 10.92
CA LEU A 94 9.02 -10.57 11.03
C LEU A 94 9.52 -10.67 12.47
N VAL A 95 8.74 -10.14 13.42
CA VAL A 95 9.01 -10.23 14.86
C VAL A 95 9.06 -11.69 15.32
N PHE A 96 8.07 -12.50 14.96
CA PHE A 96 8.02 -13.91 15.35
C PHE A 96 9.19 -14.72 14.79
N ASN A 97 9.53 -14.52 13.51
CA ASN A 97 10.70 -15.15 12.92
C ASN A 97 12.00 -14.71 13.62
N GLY A 98 12.09 -13.45 14.02
CA GLY A 98 13.18 -12.92 14.83
C GLY A 98 13.34 -13.62 16.18
N LEU A 99 12.24 -13.77 16.91
CA LEU A 99 12.18 -14.45 18.21
C LEU A 99 12.40 -15.97 18.13
N CYS A 100 12.29 -16.57 16.95
CA CYS A 100 12.74 -17.96 16.77
C CYS A 100 14.26 -18.10 16.77
N SER A 101 15.00 -17.02 16.46
CA SER A 101 16.47 -17.02 16.45
C SER A 101 17.07 -16.31 17.68
N HIS A 102 16.32 -15.42 18.33
CA HIS A 102 16.79 -14.59 19.45
C HIS A 102 15.91 -14.76 20.69
N TRP A 103 16.51 -14.64 21.87
CA TRP A 103 15.78 -14.68 23.13
C TRP A 103 15.01 -13.39 23.36
N GLY A 104 13.77 -13.49 23.86
CA GLY A 104 12.98 -12.31 24.15
C GLY A 104 11.59 -12.57 24.69
N PHE A 105 10.94 -11.48 25.07
CA PHE A 105 9.53 -11.43 25.44
C PHE A 105 8.71 -10.73 24.36
N TYR A 106 7.57 -11.33 24.03
CA TYR A 106 6.58 -10.75 23.14
C TYR A 106 5.40 -10.22 23.95
N PHE A 107 5.14 -8.93 23.81
CA PHE A 107 3.99 -8.24 24.39
C PHE A 107 3.11 -7.69 23.27
N ALA A 108 1.82 -8.00 23.32
CA ALA A 108 0.82 -7.35 22.47
C ALA A 108 0.15 -6.22 23.27
N ALA A 109 0.16 -5.00 22.73
CA ALA A 109 -0.55 -3.89 23.36
C ALA A 109 -2.09 -4.04 23.23
N ALA A 110 -2.52 -4.77 22.20
CA ALA A 110 -3.87 -5.26 22.02
C ALA A 110 -3.83 -6.57 21.24
N GLN A 111 -4.68 -7.51 21.61
CA GLN A 111 -4.83 -8.76 20.88
C GLN A 111 -5.57 -8.54 19.55
N ASP A 112 -5.13 -9.25 18.50
CA ASP A 112 -5.81 -9.21 17.21
C ASP A 112 -7.04 -10.15 17.18
N THR A 113 -7.79 -10.13 16.08
CA THR A 113 -8.96 -11.01 15.88
C THR A 113 -8.62 -12.51 15.87
N ASN A 114 -7.34 -12.87 15.71
CA ASN A 114 -6.88 -14.24 15.73
C ASN A 114 -6.57 -14.74 17.15
N MET A 115 -6.71 -13.87 18.15
CA MET A 115 -6.44 -14.16 19.55
C MET A 115 -4.99 -14.66 19.76
N ILE A 116 -4.04 -14.10 19.01
CA ILE A 116 -2.61 -14.45 19.12
C ILE A 116 -1.93 -13.49 20.09
N GLY A 117 -1.14 -14.04 21.02
CA GLY A 117 -0.49 -13.28 22.09
C GLY A 117 -1.27 -13.35 23.39
N ALA A 118 -0.55 -13.41 24.52
CA ALA A 118 -1.19 -13.27 25.83
C ALA A 118 -1.68 -11.83 26.07
N GLN A 119 -2.84 -11.71 26.73
CA GLN A 119 -3.53 -10.44 27.02
C GLN A 119 -3.02 -9.72 28.29
N ASP A 120 -1.93 -10.20 28.90
CA ASP A 120 -1.47 -9.70 30.20
C ASP A 120 -1.13 -8.20 30.17
N LEU A 121 -0.44 -7.71 29.14
CA LEU A 121 -0.16 -6.27 29.00
C LEU A 121 -1.41 -5.46 28.64
N GLU A 122 -2.25 -5.95 27.73
CA GLU A 122 -3.50 -5.28 27.34
C GLU A 122 -4.41 -5.06 28.55
N LEU A 123 -4.65 -6.12 29.33
CA LEU A 123 -5.45 -6.05 30.55
C LEU A 123 -4.79 -5.17 31.62
N ALA A 124 -3.46 -5.23 31.76
CA ALA A 124 -2.74 -4.32 32.65
C ALA A 124 -2.97 -2.85 32.26
N ILE A 125 -2.98 -2.51 30.97
CA ILE A 125 -3.33 -1.17 30.48
C ILE A 125 -4.78 -0.83 30.84
N GLU A 126 -5.73 -1.75 30.66
CA GLU A 126 -7.13 -1.50 31.01
C GLU A 126 -7.34 -1.25 32.52
N MET A 127 -6.69 -2.05 33.35
CA MET A 127 -6.76 -1.97 34.81
C MET A 127 -6.23 -0.64 35.37
N MET A 128 -5.30 0.04 34.68
CA MET A 128 -4.80 1.36 35.11
C MET A 128 -5.95 2.34 35.37
N SER A 129 -6.93 2.37 34.48
CA SER A 129 -8.09 3.29 34.58
C SER A 129 -9.11 2.90 35.65
N GLN A 130 -9.02 1.69 36.18
CA GLN A 130 -9.89 1.17 37.22
C GLN A 130 -9.31 1.41 38.63
N SER A 131 -8.04 1.82 38.71
CA SER A 131 -7.41 2.17 39.98
C SER A 131 -8.11 3.37 40.63
N PRO A 132 -8.45 3.32 41.93
CA PRO A 132 -9.19 4.39 42.61
C PRO A 132 -8.52 5.76 42.56
N GLN A 133 -7.19 5.80 42.42
CA GLN A 133 -6.38 7.01 42.38
C GLN A 133 -6.11 7.53 40.95
N TRP A 134 -6.64 6.85 39.93
CA TRP A 134 -6.36 7.18 38.53
C TRP A 134 -6.92 8.55 38.14
N ILE A 135 -6.08 9.38 37.52
CA ILE A 135 -6.47 10.70 37.02
C ILE A 135 -6.55 10.64 35.49
N ARG A 136 -7.77 10.68 34.97
CA ARG A 136 -8.02 10.46 33.53
C ARG A 136 -7.38 11.51 32.61
N ASP A 137 -7.36 12.76 33.05
CA ASP A 137 -6.83 13.89 32.28
C ASP A 137 -6.08 14.81 33.25
N ALA A 138 -4.75 14.75 33.19
CA ALA A 138 -3.87 15.55 34.04
C ALA A 138 -3.95 17.05 33.68
N PHE A 139 -4.31 17.38 32.44
CA PHE A 139 -4.24 18.74 31.88
C PHE A 139 -5.53 19.54 32.04
N LYS A 140 -6.63 18.91 32.46
CA LYS A 140 -7.93 19.57 32.59
C LYS A 140 -7.93 20.62 33.72
N ASN A 141 -7.75 21.90 33.34
CA ASN A 141 -7.77 23.09 34.22
C ASN A 141 -6.73 23.03 35.37
N SER A 142 -5.61 22.36 35.13
CA SER A 142 -4.58 22.11 36.14
C SER A 142 -3.42 23.10 36.04
N SER A 143 -2.87 23.53 37.18
CA SER A 143 -1.55 24.16 37.22
C SER A 143 -0.45 23.13 36.91
N SER A 144 0.75 23.59 36.55
CA SER A 144 1.90 22.70 36.30
C SER A 144 2.16 21.74 37.48
N ASP A 145 2.09 22.22 38.73
CA ASP A 145 2.23 21.38 39.93
C ASP A 145 1.15 20.30 40.03
N ALA A 146 -0.08 20.61 39.63
CA ALA A 146 -1.18 19.65 39.64
C ALA A 146 -1.01 18.60 38.53
N ILE A 147 -0.54 19.01 37.34
CA ILE A 147 -0.18 18.09 36.25
C ILE A 147 0.92 17.13 36.71
N GLN A 148 1.96 17.64 37.35
CA GLN A 148 3.07 16.79 37.82
C GLN A 148 2.60 15.80 38.88
N LYS A 149 1.83 16.24 39.88
CA LYS A 149 1.25 15.34 40.89
C LYS A 149 0.36 14.27 40.25
N ALA A 150 -0.46 14.64 39.27
CA ALA A 150 -1.31 13.70 38.56
C ALA A 150 -0.47 12.68 37.77
N ASN A 151 0.57 13.16 37.09
CA ASN A 151 1.52 12.31 36.37
C ASN A 151 2.21 11.33 37.32
N ASP A 152 2.69 11.76 38.48
CA ASP A 152 3.39 10.90 39.44
C ASP A 152 2.48 9.78 39.98
N VAL A 153 1.22 10.11 40.28
CA VAL A 153 0.21 9.13 40.71
C VAL A 153 -0.06 8.11 39.59
N ASN A 154 -0.33 8.59 38.39
CA ASN A 154 -0.63 7.73 37.25
C ASN A 154 0.59 6.87 36.84
N GLU A 155 1.80 7.42 36.89
CA GLU A 155 3.03 6.67 36.64
C GLU A 155 3.26 5.58 37.68
N THR A 156 2.98 5.85 38.96
CA THR A 156 3.06 4.84 40.02
C THR A 156 2.13 3.67 39.74
N ILE A 157 0.87 3.95 39.38
CA ILE A 157 -0.11 2.93 38.99
C ILE A 157 0.37 2.14 37.76
N ALA A 158 0.85 2.84 36.73
CA ALA A 158 1.32 2.21 35.51
C ALA A 158 2.55 1.32 35.77
N PHE A 159 3.50 1.78 36.60
CA PHE A 159 4.70 1.04 36.95
C PHE A 159 4.37 -0.22 37.73
N GLU A 160 3.45 -0.14 38.70
CA GLU A 160 2.99 -1.31 39.45
C GLU A 160 2.49 -2.41 38.50
N LEU A 161 1.58 -2.06 37.59
CA LEU A 161 0.96 -3.02 36.67
C LEU A 161 1.96 -3.54 35.63
N VAL A 162 2.81 -2.68 35.09
CA VAL A 162 3.85 -3.08 34.12
C VAL A 162 4.93 -3.96 34.77
N TYR A 163 5.30 -3.70 36.02
CA TYR A 163 6.23 -4.57 36.75
C TYR A 163 5.63 -5.92 37.10
N LYS A 164 4.31 -5.99 37.40
CA LYS A 164 3.63 -7.28 37.55
C LYS A 164 3.72 -8.10 36.26
N VAL A 165 3.48 -7.49 35.10
CA VAL A 165 3.62 -8.14 33.79
C VAL A 165 5.06 -8.64 33.60
N LEU A 166 6.07 -7.79 33.81
CA LEU A 166 7.48 -8.19 33.64
C LEU A 166 7.91 -9.31 34.60
N LEU A 167 7.54 -9.21 35.87
CA LEU A 167 7.90 -10.19 36.89
C LEU A 167 7.26 -11.55 36.57
N THR A 168 6.00 -11.51 36.13
CA THR A 168 5.32 -12.70 35.61
C THR A 168 6.10 -13.32 34.46
N ARG A 169 6.49 -12.55 33.43
CA ARG A 169 7.25 -13.06 32.28
C ARG A 169 8.57 -13.70 32.70
N TRP A 170 9.32 -13.07 33.59
CA TRP A 170 10.60 -13.61 34.08
C TRP A 170 10.44 -14.89 34.90
N THR A 171 9.49 -14.92 35.84
CA THR A 171 9.23 -16.11 36.67
C THR A 171 8.81 -17.29 35.82
N LEU A 172 7.88 -17.09 34.89
CA LEU A 172 7.39 -18.16 34.02
C LEU A 172 8.44 -18.57 32.99
N PHE A 173 9.25 -17.63 32.48
CA PHE A 173 10.38 -17.94 31.60
C PHE A 173 11.42 -18.80 32.31
N ARG A 174 11.78 -18.48 33.55
CA ARG A 174 12.69 -19.31 34.35
C ARG A 174 12.15 -20.72 34.53
N ALA A 175 10.88 -20.86 34.94
CA ALA A 175 10.25 -22.17 35.07
C ALA A 175 10.24 -22.95 33.75
N PHE A 176 9.99 -22.26 32.63
CA PHE A 176 10.04 -22.86 31.29
C PHE A 176 11.43 -23.39 30.93
N ILE A 177 12.46 -22.58 31.13
CA ILE A 177 13.87 -22.94 30.89
C ILE A 177 14.32 -24.08 31.81
N ASP A 178 13.93 -24.06 33.09
CA ASP A 178 14.25 -25.13 34.04
C ASP A 178 13.67 -26.47 33.58
N VAL A 179 12.39 -26.50 33.18
CA VAL A 179 11.74 -27.72 32.68
C VAL A 179 12.38 -28.18 31.37
N ALA A 180 12.73 -27.26 30.48
CA ALA A 180 13.43 -27.61 29.24
C ALA A 180 14.80 -28.25 29.52
N LYS A 181 15.57 -27.71 30.47
CA LYS A 181 16.84 -28.29 30.92
C LYS A 181 16.64 -29.66 31.57
N GLU A 182 15.63 -29.82 32.42
CA GLU A 182 15.29 -31.11 33.05
C GLU A 182 15.04 -32.19 32.00
N LEU A 183 14.27 -31.88 30.95
CA LEU A 183 13.95 -32.82 29.88
C LEU A 183 15.14 -33.16 28.97
N ASN A 184 16.18 -32.33 28.96
CA ASN A 184 17.30 -32.41 28.02
C ASN A 184 18.65 -32.50 28.73
N ALA A 185 18.69 -33.17 29.89
CA ALA A 185 19.91 -33.45 30.66
C ALA A 185 20.78 -32.21 30.93
N GLY A 186 20.14 -31.08 31.23
CA GLY A 186 20.78 -29.80 31.53
C GLY A 186 21.03 -28.89 30.31
N ASN A 187 20.86 -29.41 29.09
CA ASN A 187 21.02 -28.64 27.86
C ASN A 187 19.71 -28.00 27.39
N LEU A 188 19.82 -27.00 26.52
CA LEU A 188 18.67 -26.39 25.86
C LEU A 188 18.58 -26.88 24.40
N PRO A 189 17.43 -27.37 23.93
CA PRO A 189 17.23 -27.75 22.54
C PRO A 189 17.39 -26.59 21.55
N ASP A 190 17.79 -26.86 20.31
CA ASP A 190 17.98 -25.82 19.28
C ASP A 190 16.70 -25.00 18.99
N ASN A 191 15.54 -25.66 19.07
CA ASN A 191 14.23 -25.07 18.80
C ASN A 191 13.58 -24.40 20.03
N ILE A 192 14.25 -24.36 21.18
CA ILE A 192 13.64 -23.90 22.43
C ILE A 192 13.15 -22.44 22.36
N LYS A 193 13.80 -21.59 21.56
CA LYS A 193 13.39 -20.18 21.36
C LYS A 193 12.05 -20.08 20.64
N ARG A 194 11.86 -20.92 19.60
CA ARG A 194 10.57 -21.07 18.91
C ARG A 194 9.51 -21.60 19.88
N ASP A 195 9.84 -22.55 20.73
CA ASP A 195 8.90 -23.11 21.71
C ASP A 195 8.50 -22.09 22.77
N TRP A 196 9.46 -21.29 23.23
CA TRP A 196 9.20 -20.17 24.12
C TRP A 196 8.31 -19.11 23.48
N LEU A 197 8.52 -18.77 22.21
CA LEU A 197 7.63 -17.89 21.48
C LEU A 197 6.22 -18.47 21.39
N LEU A 198 6.06 -19.74 21.01
CA LEU A 198 4.76 -20.39 20.90
C LEU A 198 4.03 -20.43 22.25
N PHE A 199 4.74 -20.68 23.36
CA PHE A 199 4.21 -20.61 24.71
C PHE A 199 3.71 -19.20 25.10
N GLN A 200 4.28 -18.15 24.49
CA GLN A 200 3.86 -16.77 24.74
C GLN A 200 2.62 -16.33 23.94
N ILE A 201 2.37 -16.97 22.80
CA ILE A 201 1.38 -16.49 21.83
C ILE A 201 0.19 -17.43 21.61
N LEU A 202 0.31 -18.71 22.00
CA LEU A 202 -0.75 -19.70 21.83
C LEU A 202 -1.43 -20.05 23.15
N PRO A 203 -2.77 -20.18 23.17
CA PRO A 203 -3.52 -20.61 24.34
C PRO A 203 -3.52 -22.15 24.50
N VAL A 204 -2.35 -22.80 24.36
CA VAL A 204 -2.25 -24.28 24.48
C VAL A 204 -2.19 -24.70 25.94
N VAL A 205 -1.45 -23.95 26.74
CA VAL A 205 -1.34 -24.19 28.18
C VAL A 205 -2.27 -23.23 28.89
N LEU A 206 -3.24 -23.76 29.62
CA LEU A 206 -4.19 -23.00 30.44
C LEU A 206 -4.15 -23.48 31.89
N ILE A 207 -4.36 -22.54 32.81
CA ILE A 207 -4.58 -22.80 34.24
C ILE A 207 -5.98 -22.31 34.60
N GLY A 208 -6.86 -23.25 34.92
CA GLY A 208 -8.31 -23.04 34.79
C GLY A 208 -8.62 -22.78 33.31
N ASP A 209 -9.09 -21.57 33.01
CA ASP A 209 -9.41 -21.10 31.66
C ASP A 209 -8.55 -19.90 31.23
N LEU A 210 -7.53 -19.56 32.01
CA LEU A 210 -6.69 -18.40 31.77
C LEU A 210 -5.31 -18.80 31.25
N HIS A 211 -4.74 -17.92 30.42
CA HIS A 211 -3.34 -18.02 30.03
C HIS A 211 -2.43 -17.93 31.27
N PRO A 212 -1.35 -18.74 31.39
CA PRO A 212 -0.48 -18.77 32.56
C PRO A 212 0.02 -17.42 33.06
N PHE A 213 0.38 -16.49 32.15
CA PHE A 213 0.80 -15.14 32.55
C PHE A 213 -0.30 -14.39 33.30
N LEU A 214 -1.53 -14.42 32.80
CA LEU A 214 -2.65 -13.74 33.46
C LEU A 214 -3.05 -14.44 34.77
N ALA A 215 -3.10 -15.78 34.76
CA ALA A 215 -3.39 -16.57 35.95
C ALA A 215 -2.40 -16.26 37.08
N PHE A 216 -1.09 -16.25 36.78
CA PHE A 216 -0.04 -15.97 37.75
C PHE A 216 -0.13 -14.53 38.28
N MET A 217 -0.34 -13.55 37.40
CA MET A 217 -0.48 -12.16 37.81
C MET A 217 -1.65 -11.98 38.78
N ASN A 218 -2.78 -12.65 38.52
CA ASN A 218 -4.00 -12.55 39.31
C ASN A 218 -3.98 -13.38 40.61
N SER A 219 -3.16 -14.43 40.71
CA SER A 219 -3.08 -15.25 41.92
C SER A 219 -1.91 -14.89 42.82
N CYS A 220 -0.74 -14.61 42.24
CA CYS A 220 0.52 -14.54 42.97
C CYS A 220 0.99 -13.11 43.25
N LEU A 221 0.61 -12.13 42.43
CA LEU A 221 1.12 -10.76 42.49
C LEU A 221 0.11 -9.75 43.07
N VAL A 222 -0.99 -10.23 43.64
CA VAL A 222 -2.03 -9.39 44.23
C VAL A 222 -1.49 -8.67 45.47
N GLY A 223 -1.70 -7.36 45.53
CA GLY A 223 -1.30 -6.52 46.66
C GLY A 223 0.20 -6.28 46.81
N MET A 224 1.03 -6.65 45.83
CA MET A 224 2.45 -6.30 45.83
C MET A 224 2.64 -4.82 45.48
N SER A 225 3.44 -4.13 46.30
CA SER A 225 3.87 -2.76 46.06
C SER A 225 4.91 -2.66 44.95
N VAL A 226 5.06 -1.47 44.37
CA VAL A 226 6.07 -1.17 43.33
C VAL A 226 7.48 -1.55 43.78
N THR A 227 7.85 -1.25 45.03
CA THR A 227 9.18 -1.55 45.59
C THR A 227 9.41 -3.06 45.73
N GLU A 228 8.42 -3.82 46.20
CA GLU A 228 8.51 -5.28 46.26
C GLU A 228 8.70 -5.87 44.86
N LEU A 229 7.95 -5.39 43.87
CA LEU A 229 8.06 -5.84 42.49
C LEU A 229 9.44 -5.54 41.89
N GLN A 230 9.99 -4.34 42.13
CA GLN A 230 11.34 -3.95 41.68
C GLN A 230 12.42 -4.82 42.33
N ASN A 231 12.32 -5.06 43.64
CA ASN A 231 13.26 -5.93 44.36
C ASN A 231 13.21 -7.36 43.81
N SER A 232 12.03 -7.90 43.54
CA SER A 232 11.89 -9.22 42.90
C SER A 232 12.47 -9.26 41.50
N LEU A 233 12.25 -8.22 40.68
CA LEU A 233 12.79 -8.12 39.33
C LEU A 233 14.32 -8.04 39.30
N ALA A 234 14.94 -7.42 40.30
CA ALA A 234 16.40 -7.31 40.40
C ALA A 234 17.11 -8.68 40.49
N HIS A 235 16.39 -9.76 40.84
CA HIS A 235 16.93 -11.12 40.90
C HIS A 235 16.93 -11.86 39.56
N PHE A 236 16.43 -11.25 38.48
CA PHE A 236 16.38 -11.88 37.17
C PHE A 236 17.29 -11.15 36.20
N SER A 237 18.29 -11.82 35.64
CA SER A 237 18.93 -11.40 34.40
C SER A 237 18.86 -12.52 33.35
N PRO A 238 19.00 -12.18 32.05
CA PRO A 238 19.09 -13.22 31.01
C PRO A 238 20.17 -14.26 31.31
N GLY A 239 21.34 -13.81 31.81
CA GLY A 239 22.46 -14.68 32.16
C GLY A 239 22.14 -15.61 33.33
N ASP A 240 21.42 -15.14 34.35
CA ASP A 240 21.05 -15.97 35.51
C ASP A 240 20.08 -17.09 35.13
N VAL A 241 19.15 -16.82 34.20
CA VAL A 241 18.14 -17.81 33.79
C VAL A 241 18.70 -18.77 32.73
N LEU A 242 19.35 -18.23 31.70
CA LEU A 242 19.84 -19.02 30.56
C LEU A 242 21.19 -19.69 30.87
N GLY A 243 22.00 -19.09 31.74
CA GLY A 243 23.35 -19.57 32.04
C GLY A 243 24.25 -19.47 30.81
N PRO A 244 25.06 -20.52 30.50
CA PRO A 244 25.98 -20.51 29.36
C PRO A 244 25.33 -20.32 27.98
N ALA A 245 24.00 -20.50 27.87
CA ALA A 245 23.26 -20.30 26.62
C ALA A 245 23.01 -18.81 26.28
N PHE A 246 23.51 -17.88 27.10
CA PHE A 246 23.42 -16.45 26.87
C PHE A 246 24.73 -15.76 27.26
N ASP A 247 25.47 -15.24 26.29
CA ASP A 247 26.65 -14.43 26.53
C ASP A 247 26.27 -12.95 26.65
N SER A 248 26.32 -12.41 27.87
CA SER A 248 25.99 -11.00 28.12
C SER A 248 26.80 -9.96 27.32
N GLN A 249 27.95 -10.35 26.76
CA GLN A 249 28.79 -9.44 25.96
C GLN A 249 28.38 -9.40 24.49
N SER A 250 27.95 -10.54 23.93
CA SER A 250 27.64 -10.67 22.51
C SER A 250 26.14 -10.79 22.23
N ASP A 251 25.36 -11.36 23.14
CA ASP A 251 23.92 -11.58 23.00
C ASP A 251 23.08 -10.40 23.48
N HIS A 252 21.87 -10.33 22.93
CA HIS A 252 20.84 -9.39 23.33
C HIS A 252 19.55 -10.12 23.66
N PHE A 253 18.87 -9.66 24.71
CA PHE A 253 17.54 -10.13 25.08
C PHE A 253 16.51 -9.09 24.63
N PHE A 254 15.51 -9.50 23.86
CA PHE A 254 14.60 -8.56 23.22
C PHE A 254 13.29 -8.43 23.98
N TYR A 255 12.86 -7.21 24.28
CA TYR A 255 11.47 -6.93 24.66
C TYR A 255 10.76 -6.34 23.44
N ILE A 256 9.77 -7.06 22.94
CA ILE A 256 8.98 -6.62 21.80
C ILE A 256 7.60 -6.16 22.24
N LEU A 257 7.26 -4.92 21.91
CA LEU A 257 5.92 -4.38 22.04
C LEU A 257 5.29 -4.30 20.66
N ASP A 258 4.35 -5.19 20.35
CA ASP A 258 3.60 -5.20 19.10
C ASP A 258 2.28 -4.43 19.22
N GLU A 259 1.78 -3.96 18.07
CA GLU A 259 0.58 -3.11 17.97
C GLU A 259 0.62 -1.87 18.90
N ALA A 260 1.81 -1.30 19.08
CA ALA A 260 2.09 -0.22 20.01
C ALA A 260 1.31 1.07 19.75
N GLN A 261 0.68 1.23 18.58
CA GLN A 261 -0.26 2.33 18.34
C GLN A 261 -1.42 2.36 19.32
N VAL A 262 -1.84 1.20 19.85
CA VAL A 262 -2.93 1.14 20.82
C VAL A 262 -2.48 1.81 22.11
N ALA A 263 -1.32 1.41 22.63
CA ALA A 263 -0.70 2.10 23.77
C ALA A 263 -0.33 3.57 23.46
N GLY A 264 -0.03 3.90 22.19
CA GLY A 264 0.31 5.24 21.75
C GLY A 264 -0.87 6.21 21.67
N THR A 265 -2.11 5.71 21.67
CA THR A 265 -3.34 6.52 21.69
C THR A 265 -4.11 6.41 23.01
N ARG A 266 -3.92 5.31 23.75
CA ARG A 266 -4.64 5.05 25.00
C ARG A 266 -4.19 6.01 26.09
N TYR A 267 -5.18 6.56 26.79
CA TYR A 267 -5.02 7.52 27.88
C TYR A 267 -4.16 8.74 27.52
N MET A 268 -4.30 9.23 26.29
CA MET A 268 -3.69 10.51 25.92
C MET A 268 -4.13 11.61 26.88
N GLY A 269 -3.16 12.33 27.46
CA GLY A 269 -3.39 13.37 28.47
C GLY A 269 -3.41 12.88 29.93
N ALA A 270 -3.38 11.56 30.17
CA ALA A 270 -3.23 11.04 31.54
C ALA A 270 -1.78 11.14 32.05
N PHE A 271 -0.80 11.22 31.15
CA PHE A 271 0.61 11.39 31.47
C PHE A 271 1.12 12.69 30.87
N ALA A 272 2.21 13.21 31.44
CA ALA A 272 2.91 14.37 30.93
C ALA A 272 4.35 13.99 30.52
N ASP A 273 5.07 14.91 29.87
CA ASP A 273 6.52 14.78 29.72
C ASP A 273 7.28 15.18 30.99
N THR A 274 8.61 15.28 30.91
CA THR A 274 9.45 15.61 32.08
C THR A 274 9.20 17.00 32.63
N ASP A 275 8.71 17.92 31.78
CA ASP A 275 8.54 19.32 32.12
C ASP A 275 7.06 19.62 32.46
N GLY A 276 6.19 18.61 32.41
CA GLY A 276 4.76 18.77 32.64
C GLY A 276 4.03 19.55 31.55
N ALA A 277 4.66 19.77 30.40
CA ALA A 277 4.20 20.71 29.38
C ALA A 277 3.29 20.02 28.34
N ASP A 278 3.69 18.84 27.89
CA ASP A 278 2.99 18.13 26.81
C ASP A 278 2.25 16.89 27.32
N PRO A 279 1.03 16.63 26.82
CA PRO A 279 0.33 15.39 27.08
C PRO A 279 1.04 14.20 26.43
N ARG A 280 1.01 13.07 27.14
CA ARG A 280 1.62 11.81 26.72
C ARG A 280 0.65 10.63 26.92
N PRO A 281 0.73 9.60 26.07
CA PRO A 281 -0.06 8.38 26.20
C PRO A 281 0.62 7.35 27.11
N VAL A 282 -0.08 6.26 27.43
CA VAL A 282 0.41 5.16 28.28
C VAL A 282 1.65 4.44 27.74
N LEU A 283 1.93 4.55 26.43
CA LEU A 283 3.17 4.03 25.86
C LEU A 283 4.44 4.57 26.55
N ARG A 284 4.46 5.84 26.97
CA ARG A 284 5.62 6.44 27.64
C ARG A 284 5.96 5.74 28.96
N PRO A 285 5.05 5.63 29.94
CA PRO A 285 5.35 4.96 31.21
C PRO A 285 5.65 3.46 31.04
N ILE A 286 5.06 2.76 30.06
CA ILE A 286 5.43 1.35 29.78
C ILE A 286 6.93 1.23 29.45
N ILE A 287 7.41 2.05 28.50
CA ILE A 287 8.82 2.00 28.08
C ILE A 287 9.75 2.51 29.18
N ARG A 288 9.33 3.52 29.97
CA ARG A 288 10.10 3.99 31.13
C ARG A 288 10.23 2.90 32.19
N ALA A 289 9.14 2.26 32.56
CA ALA A 289 9.14 1.17 33.53
C ALA A 289 10.11 0.07 33.10
N TRP A 290 10.02 -0.38 31.85
CA TRP A 290 10.94 -1.37 31.30
C TRP A 290 12.40 -0.93 31.38
N LYS A 291 12.73 0.30 30.97
CA LYS A 291 14.09 0.82 31.02
C LYS A 291 14.66 0.89 32.44
N MET A 292 13.84 1.20 33.44
CA MET A 292 14.29 1.33 34.83
C MET A 292 14.73 0.01 35.46
N VAL A 293 14.20 -1.12 34.97
CA VAL A 293 14.51 -2.47 35.49
C VAL A 293 15.28 -3.32 34.48
N SER A 294 15.70 -2.73 33.35
CA SER A 294 16.36 -3.45 32.27
C SER A 294 17.88 -3.42 32.37
N PHE A 295 18.51 -4.54 32.00
CA PHE A 295 19.95 -4.71 31.86
C PHE A 295 20.48 -4.07 30.58
N GLN A 296 21.79 -3.82 30.55
CA GLN A 296 22.48 -3.32 29.36
C GLN A 296 22.37 -4.26 28.15
N SER A 297 22.10 -5.55 28.35
CA SER A 297 21.88 -6.54 27.28
C SER A 297 20.44 -6.55 26.73
N ILE A 298 19.51 -5.79 27.32
CA ILE A 298 18.12 -5.74 26.83
C ILE A 298 17.98 -4.74 25.67
N ARG A 299 17.22 -5.14 24.64
CA ARG A 299 16.88 -4.31 23.48
C ARG A 299 15.37 -4.25 23.29
N PHE A 300 14.87 -3.05 23.01
CA PHE A 300 13.45 -2.85 22.70
C PHE A 300 13.22 -2.85 21.19
N ILE A 301 12.19 -3.57 20.77
CA ILE A 301 11.59 -3.45 19.44
C ILE A 301 10.14 -3.04 19.65
N VAL A 302 9.74 -1.88 19.12
CA VAL A 302 8.37 -1.40 19.21
C VAL A 302 7.76 -1.41 17.83
N SER A 303 6.74 -2.23 17.60
CA SER A 303 6.07 -2.41 16.31
C SER A 303 4.71 -1.72 16.32
N GLY A 304 4.38 -1.03 15.21
CA GLY A 304 3.07 -0.39 15.07
C GLY A 304 2.74 0.06 13.65
N THR A 305 1.52 0.55 13.46
CA THR A 305 1.01 0.98 12.15
C THR A 305 0.95 2.50 12.03
N GLY A 306 1.60 3.07 11.02
CA GLY A 306 1.37 4.44 10.51
C GLY A 306 1.59 5.62 11.47
N PHE A 307 2.15 5.40 12.65
CA PHE A 307 2.36 6.48 13.61
C PHE A 307 3.34 7.55 13.10
N SER A 308 3.06 8.80 13.45
CA SER A 308 4.00 9.90 13.24
C SER A 308 5.31 9.58 13.95
N SER A 309 6.42 9.68 13.20
CA SER A 309 7.73 9.46 13.80
C SER A 309 7.98 10.46 14.93
N SER A 310 7.28 11.61 14.95
CA SER A 310 7.30 12.59 16.03
C SER A 310 6.65 12.07 17.31
N LEU A 311 5.47 11.45 17.31
CA LEU A 311 4.86 10.91 18.55
C LEU A 311 5.75 9.85 19.20
N PHE A 312 6.35 8.98 18.39
CA PHE A 312 7.28 7.97 18.87
C PHE A 312 8.63 8.56 19.29
N LYS A 313 9.24 9.43 18.48
CA LYS A 313 10.49 10.08 18.86
C LYS A 313 10.27 10.92 20.10
N THR A 314 9.29 11.80 20.13
CA THR A 314 9.02 12.64 21.30
C THR A 314 8.67 11.79 22.52
N GLY A 315 7.78 10.80 22.42
CA GLY A 315 7.44 9.91 23.55
C GLY A 315 8.59 9.03 24.06
N LEU A 316 9.46 8.53 23.16
CA LEU A 316 10.56 7.62 23.51
C LEU A 316 11.92 8.30 23.75
N THR A 317 12.11 9.52 23.26
CA THR A 317 13.37 10.30 23.38
C THR A 317 13.30 11.37 24.46
N SER A 318 12.13 11.94 24.76
CA SER A 318 11.99 12.94 25.85
C SER A 318 12.03 12.33 27.25
N GLY A 319 11.60 11.07 27.41
CA GLY A 319 11.46 10.44 28.73
C GLY A 319 12.72 9.87 29.36
N VAL A 320 13.89 10.00 28.73
CA VAL A 320 15.13 9.33 29.16
C VAL A 320 16.31 10.26 28.97
N GLY A 321 16.80 10.86 30.06
CA GLY A 321 17.91 11.83 30.02
C GLY A 321 19.08 11.32 29.18
N LYS A 322 19.31 11.94 28.02
CA LYS A 322 20.51 11.90 27.14
C LYS A 322 21.32 10.57 27.11
N ALA A 323 20.70 9.41 27.30
CA ALA A 323 21.41 8.14 27.35
C ALA A 323 21.63 7.59 25.93
N LYS A 324 22.84 7.06 25.71
CA LYS A 324 23.52 6.74 24.44
C LYS A 324 22.85 5.74 23.48
N GLY A 325 21.59 5.34 23.69
CA GLY A 325 20.87 4.41 22.82
C GLY A 325 19.92 5.13 21.87
N SER A 326 20.38 5.46 20.65
CA SER A 326 19.47 6.07 19.65
C SER A 326 18.42 5.05 19.17
N TRP A 327 17.20 5.53 18.93
CA TRP A 327 16.14 4.72 18.32
C TRP A 327 16.31 4.75 16.80
N LYS A 328 16.27 3.58 16.15
CA LYS A 328 16.27 3.46 14.69
C LYS A 328 14.90 2.97 14.20
N VAL A 329 14.38 3.64 13.19
CA VAL A 329 13.13 3.22 12.52
C VAL A 329 13.49 2.22 11.42
N VAL A 330 12.76 1.12 11.37
CA VAL A 330 12.83 0.08 10.34
C VAL A 330 11.46 0.02 9.68
N ARG A 331 11.42 0.19 8.36
CA ARG A 331 10.18 0.20 7.57
C ARG A 331 10.05 -0.99 6.63
N GLN A 332 11.18 -1.60 6.27
CA GLN A 332 11.20 -2.76 5.38
C GLN A 332 10.78 -4.03 6.10
N THR A 333 9.65 -4.60 5.68
CA THR A 333 9.16 -5.91 6.12
C THR A 333 9.17 -6.95 5.01
N GLY A 334 9.55 -6.55 3.79
CA GLY A 334 9.30 -7.28 2.55
C GLY A 334 7.89 -7.00 2.01
N ASP A 335 7.63 -7.42 0.78
CA ASP A 335 6.32 -7.36 0.14
C ASP A 335 6.20 -8.37 -1.03
N PHE A 336 5.01 -8.43 -1.59
CA PHE A 336 4.62 -9.17 -2.78
C PHE A 336 4.33 -8.22 -3.95
N ILE A 337 5.09 -7.14 -4.11
CA ILE A 337 4.92 -6.28 -5.30
C ILE A 337 5.37 -7.01 -6.57
N ASN A 338 6.37 -7.88 -6.43
CA ASN A 338 6.92 -8.69 -7.52
C ASN A 338 6.16 -10.01 -7.67
N ARG A 339 5.96 -10.42 -8.93
CA ARG A 339 5.18 -11.61 -9.27
C ARG A 339 5.79 -12.90 -8.75
N ASP A 340 7.10 -13.07 -8.90
CA ASP A 340 7.74 -14.35 -8.60
C ASP A 340 7.74 -14.69 -7.11
N PRO A 341 8.08 -13.76 -6.18
CA PRO A 341 7.94 -14.01 -4.75
C PRO A 341 6.51 -14.35 -4.33
N GLN A 342 5.51 -13.59 -4.82
CA GLN A 342 4.12 -13.86 -4.50
C GLN A 342 3.66 -15.21 -5.06
N LYS A 343 3.98 -15.51 -6.32
CA LYS A 343 3.66 -16.78 -6.96
C LYS A 343 4.28 -17.95 -6.20
N SER A 344 5.57 -17.85 -5.86
CA SER A 344 6.28 -18.86 -5.07
C SER A 344 5.57 -19.11 -3.74
N TYR A 345 5.16 -18.05 -3.05
CA TYR A 345 4.38 -18.15 -1.82
C TYR A 345 3.04 -18.84 -2.05
N ILE A 346 2.25 -18.43 -3.05
CA ILE A 346 0.94 -19.03 -3.37
C ILE A 346 1.07 -20.52 -3.69
N THR A 347 2.03 -20.89 -4.56
CA THR A 347 2.21 -22.27 -5.02
C THR A 347 2.59 -23.24 -3.91
N ARG A 348 3.10 -22.74 -2.78
CA ARG A 348 3.41 -23.57 -1.62
C ARG A 348 2.16 -24.14 -0.94
N TYR A 349 1.05 -23.40 -1.00
CA TYR A 349 -0.15 -23.71 -0.22
C TYR A 349 -1.26 -24.38 -1.02
N LEU A 350 -1.07 -24.52 -2.34
CA LEU A 350 -2.05 -25.12 -3.23
C LEU A 350 -1.52 -26.44 -3.82
N PRO A 351 -2.36 -27.47 -3.96
CA PRO A 351 -1.91 -28.75 -4.47
C PRO A 351 -1.40 -28.63 -5.92
N PRO A 352 -0.32 -29.34 -6.30
CA PRO A 352 0.19 -29.30 -7.68
C PRO A 352 -0.86 -29.67 -8.74
N SER A 353 -1.77 -30.60 -8.42
CA SER A 353 -2.89 -31.01 -9.27
C SER A 353 -3.90 -29.88 -9.53
N PHE A 354 -4.13 -29.01 -8.53
CA PHE A 354 -4.98 -27.83 -8.70
C PHE A 354 -4.23 -26.75 -9.48
N LEU A 355 -2.96 -26.49 -9.15
CA LEU A 355 -2.15 -25.48 -9.83
C LEU A 355 -1.97 -25.74 -11.33
N SER A 356 -1.92 -27.00 -11.75
CA SER A 356 -1.86 -27.38 -13.17
C SER A 356 -3.21 -27.32 -13.90
N SER A 357 -4.32 -27.16 -13.18
CA SER A 357 -5.64 -26.99 -13.79
C SER A 357 -5.83 -25.59 -14.40
N PRO A 358 -6.76 -25.42 -15.36
CA PRO A 358 -7.11 -24.11 -15.89
C PRO A 358 -7.53 -23.11 -14.80
N SER A 359 -8.38 -23.55 -13.85
CA SER A 359 -8.84 -22.68 -12.75
C SER A 359 -7.68 -22.27 -11.84
N GLY A 360 -6.77 -23.19 -11.49
CA GLY A 360 -5.60 -22.87 -10.67
C GLY A 360 -4.64 -21.90 -11.34
N THR A 361 -4.35 -22.09 -12.63
CA THR A 361 -3.48 -21.17 -13.40
C THR A 361 -4.08 -19.77 -13.49
N ILE A 362 -5.39 -19.68 -13.75
CA ILE A 362 -6.13 -18.41 -13.78
C ILE A 362 -6.11 -17.76 -12.40
N LEU A 363 -6.41 -18.51 -11.33
CA LEU A 363 -6.44 -17.99 -9.96
C LEU A 363 -5.10 -17.36 -9.58
N VAL A 364 -3.97 -18.05 -9.80
CA VAL A 364 -2.64 -17.53 -9.48
C VAL A 364 -2.36 -16.22 -10.22
N SER A 365 -2.76 -16.12 -11.49
CA SER A 365 -2.61 -14.87 -12.24
C SER A 365 -3.46 -13.76 -11.65
N ARG A 366 -4.73 -14.04 -11.31
CA ARG A 366 -5.64 -13.05 -10.75
C ARG A 366 -5.23 -12.60 -9.33
N MET A 367 -4.72 -13.52 -8.52
CA MET A 367 -4.15 -13.19 -7.21
C MET A 367 -2.98 -12.21 -7.32
N TYR A 368 -2.15 -12.31 -8.37
CA TYR A 368 -1.12 -11.30 -8.60
C TYR A 368 -1.71 -9.95 -9.01
N GLU A 369 -2.69 -9.93 -9.91
CA GLU A 369 -3.31 -8.67 -10.36
C GLU A 369 -4.06 -7.94 -9.25
N TRP A 370 -4.63 -8.66 -8.28
CA TRP A 370 -5.45 -8.07 -7.22
C TRP A 370 -4.73 -7.96 -5.87
N LEU A 371 -3.95 -8.96 -5.48
CA LEU A 371 -3.44 -9.11 -4.10
C LEU A 371 -1.95 -8.77 -3.96
N ARG A 372 -1.28 -8.29 -5.02
CA ARG A 372 0.12 -7.83 -4.95
C ARG A 372 0.27 -6.64 -4.00
N GLY A 373 1.43 -6.53 -3.37
CA GLY A 373 1.72 -5.55 -2.32
C GLY A 373 1.94 -6.20 -0.97
N ARG A 374 1.25 -5.75 0.08
CA ARG A 374 1.45 -6.26 1.44
C ARG A 374 1.05 -7.74 1.57
N HIS A 375 1.81 -8.46 2.39
CA HIS A 375 1.66 -9.91 2.58
C HIS A 375 0.24 -10.34 2.97
N ARG A 376 -0.43 -9.59 3.86
CA ARG A 376 -1.74 -9.95 4.42
C ARG A 376 -2.79 -10.21 3.35
N PHE A 377 -2.82 -9.43 2.27
CA PHE A 377 -3.81 -9.61 1.23
C PHE A 377 -3.76 -10.99 0.58
N THR A 378 -2.55 -11.48 0.31
CA THR A 378 -2.34 -12.82 -0.25
C THR A 378 -2.54 -13.90 0.81
N ALA A 379 -1.93 -13.74 1.99
CA ALA A 379 -1.99 -14.75 3.05
C ALA A 379 -3.42 -14.99 3.54
N THR A 380 -4.16 -13.93 3.86
CA THR A 380 -5.54 -14.04 4.34
C THR A 380 -6.47 -14.60 3.26
N PHE A 381 -6.26 -14.26 1.98
CA PHE A 381 -7.03 -14.91 0.91
C PHE A 381 -6.77 -16.42 0.85
N ILE A 382 -5.52 -16.86 0.98
CA ILE A 382 -5.20 -18.30 1.03
C ILE A 382 -5.83 -18.95 2.26
N GLU A 383 -5.82 -18.30 3.43
CA GLU A 383 -6.50 -18.82 4.62
C GLU A 383 -8.02 -18.98 4.39
N GLN A 384 -8.68 -18.00 3.75
CA GLN A 384 -10.09 -18.12 3.37
C GLN A 384 -10.32 -19.26 2.36
N LEU A 385 -9.43 -19.40 1.38
CA LEU A 385 -9.51 -20.44 0.36
C LEU A 385 -9.34 -21.83 0.98
N LEU A 386 -8.43 -21.97 1.94
CA LEU A 386 -8.20 -23.22 2.66
C LEU A 386 -9.38 -23.55 3.59
N ALA A 387 -9.89 -22.56 4.33
CA ALA A 387 -11.03 -22.73 5.23
C ALA A 387 -12.38 -22.92 4.50
N GLY A 388 -12.45 -22.60 3.21
CA GLY A 388 -13.66 -22.65 2.40
C GLY A 388 -14.10 -24.06 1.97
N ALA A 389 -15.04 -24.13 1.04
CA ALA A 389 -15.57 -25.38 0.52
C ALA A 389 -14.60 -26.06 -0.47
N TRP A 390 -14.55 -27.39 -0.43
CA TRP A 390 -13.63 -28.21 -1.24
C TRP A 390 -14.36 -29.17 -2.18
N THR A 391 -13.83 -29.31 -3.40
CA THR A 391 -14.08 -30.46 -4.27
C THR A 391 -13.08 -31.58 -3.97
N GLY A 392 -13.23 -32.72 -4.65
CA GLY A 392 -12.26 -33.81 -4.55
C GLY A 392 -10.82 -33.37 -4.81
N LYS A 393 -10.56 -32.43 -5.72
CA LYS A 393 -9.21 -32.08 -6.22
C LYS A 393 -8.70 -30.68 -5.86
N GLY A 394 -9.47 -29.88 -5.12
CA GLY A 394 -9.12 -28.49 -4.81
C GLY A 394 -10.30 -27.65 -4.32
N PRO A 395 -10.09 -26.34 -4.06
CA PRO A 395 -11.15 -25.43 -3.65
C PRO A 395 -12.31 -25.39 -4.65
N SER A 396 -13.54 -25.22 -4.16
CA SER A 396 -14.75 -25.32 -5.00
C SER A 396 -15.05 -24.09 -5.83
N SER A 397 -14.80 -22.90 -5.26
CA SER A 397 -15.15 -21.63 -5.89
C SER A 397 -14.01 -20.60 -5.79
N PRO A 398 -12.79 -20.95 -6.21
CA PRO A 398 -11.63 -20.07 -6.06
C PRO A 398 -11.81 -18.70 -6.71
N GLN A 399 -12.46 -18.62 -7.89
CA GLN A 399 -12.62 -17.37 -8.62
C GLN A 399 -13.69 -16.48 -8.00
N LYS A 400 -14.85 -17.05 -7.64
CA LYS A 400 -15.92 -16.34 -6.93
C LYS A 400 -15.48 -15.89 -5.53
N LEU A 401 -14.70 -16.71 -4.82
CA LEU A 401 -14.14 -16.31 -3.53
C LEU A 401 -13.19 -15.12 -3.67
N LEU A 402 -12.35 -15.09 -4.71
CA LEU A 402 -11.49 -13.94 -4.98
C LEU A 402 -12.32 -12.68 -5.28
N ASN A 403 -13.40 -12.82 -6.04
CA ASN A 403 -14.32 -11.70 -6.30
C ASN A 403 -14.94 -11.17 -5.01
N ALA A 404 -15.47 -12.05 -4.17
CA ALA A 404 -16.06 -11.68 -2.90
C ALA A 404 -15.01 -11.03 -1.97
N TYR A 405 -13.80 -11.59 -1.92
CA TYR A 405 -12.71 -11.06 -1.13
C TYR A 405 -12.31 -9.63 -1.56
N VAL A 406 -12.10 -9.40 -2.86
CA VAL A 406 -11.81 -8.05 -3.39
C VAL A 406 -12.96 -7.09 -3.09
N ARG A 407 -14.21 -7.54 -3.22
CA ARG A 407 -15.40 -6.73 -2.94
C ARG A 407 -15.47 -6.24 -1.50
N VAL A 408 -15.07 -7.06 -0.52
CA VAL A 408 -15.05 -6.62 0.90
C VAL A 408 -14.15 -5.40 1.11
N PHE A 409 -12.99 -5.35 0.44
CA PHE A 409 -12.06 -4.23 0.61
C PHE A 409 -12.41 -3.03 -0.26
N THR A 410 -12.94 -3.27 -1.45
CA THR A 410 -13.03 -2.24 -2.49
C THR A 410 -14.44 -1.79 -2.80
N ASN A 411 -15.48 -2.51 -2.35
CA ASN A 411 -16.84 -2.38 -2.86
C ASN A 411 -16.95 -2.57 -4.40
N PHE A 412 -16.00 -3.29 -5.00
CA PHE A 412 -15.99 -3.64 -6.41
C PHE A 412 -15.95 -5.16 -6.63
N THR A 413 -16.69 -5.64 -7.63
CA THR A 413 -16.63 -7.03 -8.08
C THR A 413 -15.75 -7.13 -9.32
N PRO A 414 -14.58 -7.79 -9.25
CA PRO A 414 -13.71 -7.99 -10.40
C PRO A 414 -14.41 -8.62 -11.61
N ILE A 415 -14.15 -8.05 -12.80
CA ILE A 415 -14.69 -8.50 -14.10
C ILE A 415 -13.62 -9.10 -15.01
N ASP A 416 -12.46 -9.45 -14.44
CA ASP A 416 -11.29 -9.98 -15.15
C ASP A 416 -11.32 -11.51 -15.36
N CYS A 417 -12.35 -12.19 -14.86
CA CYS A 417 -12.54 -13.64 -15.01
C CYS A 417 -13.59 -13.95 -16.08
N ASP A 418 -13.40 -15.05 -16.80
CA ASP A 418 -14.35 -15.55 -17.78
C ASP A 418 -15.70 -15.91 -17.12
N GLY A 419 -16.79 -15.38 -17.66
CA GLY A 419 -18.14 -15.64 -17.17
C GLY A 419 -18.54 -17.12 -17.21
N ALA A 420 -18.02 -17.90 -18.17
CA ALA A 420 -18.24 -19.35 -18.23
C ALA A 420 -17.56 -20.07 -17.06
N LEU A 421 -16.35 -19.64 -16.67
CA LEU A 421 -15.65 -20.20 -15.51
C LEU A 421 -16.35 -19.82 -14.19
N LEU A 422 -16.83 -18.59 -14.07
CA LEU A 422 -17.63 -18.18 -12.92
C LEU A 422 -18.98 -18.92 -12.86
N GLY A 423 -19.62 -19.16 -14.00
CA GLY A 423 -20.93 -19.81 -14.08
C GLY A 423 -20.95 -21.26 -13.57
N ILE A 424 -19.81 -21.95 -13.59
CA ILE A 424 -19.69 -23.33 -13.09
C ILE A 424 -19.31 -23.43 -11.61
N GLU A 425 -18.77 -22.37 -11.01
CA GLU A 425 -18.42 -22.37 -9.58
C GLU A 425 -19.69 -22.19 -8.73
N PRO A 426 -19.86 -22.92 -7.61
CA PRO A 426 -20.94 -22.65 -6.68
C PRO A 426 -20.78 -21.27 -6.03
N ASP A 427 -21.88 -20.68 -5.57
CA ASP A 427 -21.85 -19.40 -4.88
C ASP A 427 -21.09 -19.47 -3.55
N VAL A 428 -20.55 -18.33 -3.14
CA VAL A 428 -19.72 -18.19 -1.93
C VAL A 428 -20.31 -17.14 -1.01
N ASP A 429 -20.24 -17.39 0.28
CA ASP A 429 -20.54 -16.38 1.27
C ASP A 429 -19.48 -15.27 1.23
N SER A 430 -19.90 -14.04 1.55
CA SER A 430 -18.97 -12.93 1.72
C SER A 430 -18.03 -13.21 2.89
N PRO A 431 -16.69 -13.09 2.70
CA PRO A 431 -15.74 -13.22 3.80
C PRO A 431 -16.06 -12.23 4.93
N LYS A 432 -16.00 -12.71 6.18
CA LYS A 432 -16.18 -11.86 7.37
C LYS A 432 -14.87 -11.15 7.70
N LEU A 433 -14.51 -10.16 6.90
CA LEU A 433 -13.29 -9.37 7.04
C LEU A 433 -13.63 -7.89 7.20
N ALA A 434 -12.76 -7.15 7.90
CA ALA A 434 -12.84 -5.70 7.93
C ALA A 434 -12.20 -5.13 6.66
N GLY A 435 -12.94 -4.29 5.93
CA GLY A 435 -12.41 -3.51 4.80
C GLY A 435 -11.47 -2.39 5.27
N PHE A 436 -11.15 -1.45 4.36
CA PHE A 436 -10.38 -0.28 4.76
C PHE A 436 -11.20 0.65 5.68
N PRO A 437 -10.55 1.30 6.67
CA PRO A 437 -11.22 2.19 7.62
C PRO A 437 -11.50 3.57 7.02
N TRP A 438 -12.34 3.65 5.98
CA TRP A 438 -12.65 4.88 5.24
C TRP A 438 -13.12 6.05 6.11
N TYR A 439 -13.77 5.77 7.25
CA TYR A 439 -14.17 6.78 8.23
C TYR A 439 -13.00 7.62 8.76
N LYS A 440 -11.77 7.09 8.78
CA LYS A 440 -10.57 7.84 9.19
C LYS A 440 -10.23 8.93 8.16
N LEU A 441 -10.37 8.61 6.87
CA LEU A 441 -10.14 9.56 5.79
C LEU A 441 -11.21 10.67 5.81
N LYS A 442 -12.47 10.32 6.07
CA LYS A 442 -13.57 11.29 6.22
C LYS A 442 -13.34 12.27 7.38
N ARG A 443 -12.84 11.80 8.53
CA ARG A 443 -12.53 12.67 9.67
C ARG A 443 -11.41 13.65 9.38
N ALA A 444 -10.38 13.22 8.65
CA ALA A 444 -9.27 14.10 8.28
C ALA A 444 -9.77 15.32 7.47
N ASP A 445 -10.76 15.13 6.61
CA ASP A 445 -11.36 16.20 5.79
C ASP A 445 -12.12 17.27 6.61
N HIS A 446 -12.68 16.89 7.77
CA HIS A 446 -13.45 17.80 8.63
C HIS A 446 -12.57 18.62 9.58
N CYS A 447 -11.33 18.19 9.81
CA CYS A 447 -10.34 19.01 10.49
C CYS A 447 -9.80 19.99 9.45
N GLN A 448 -10.11 21.28 9.59
CA GLN A 448 -9.92 22.38 8.63
C GLN A 448 -8.49 22.60 8.07
N ASP A 449 -7.54 21.69 8.29
CA ASP A 449 -6.11 21.92 8.08
C ASP A 449 -5.38 20.88 7.22
N ASP A 450 -6.04 19.86 6.66
CA ASP A 450 -5.33 18.90 5.81
C ASP A 450 -6.13 18.57 4.55
N GLY A 451 -5.80 19.26 3.45
CA GLY A 451 -6.30 18.99 2.09
C GLY A 451 -5.89 17.61 1.54
N LEU A 452 -5.75 16.62 2.42
CA LEU A 452 -5.33 15.26 2.19
C LEU A 452 -6.24 14.54 1.20
N VAL A 453 -7.56 14.68 1.34
CA VAL A 453 -8.54 14.09 0.43
C VAL A 453 -8.36 14.66 -0.97
N GLN A 454 -8.29 15.98 -1.08
CA GLN A 454 -8.07 16.66 -2.36
C GLN A 454 -6.75 16.22 -3.00
N GLU A 455 -5.65 16.23 -2.25
CA GLU A 455 -4.32 15.84 -2.74
C GLU A 455 -4.26 14.37 -3.14
N LEU A 456 -4.89 13.48 -2.36
CA LEU A 456 -5.02 12.06 -2.69
C LEU A 456 -5.84 11.88 -3.97
N SER A 457 -6.95 12.62 -4.14
CA SER A 457 -7.74 12.61 -5.36
C SER A 457 -6.94 13.06 -6.58
N THR A 458 -6.26 14.21 -6.49
CA THR A 458 -5.41 14.73 -7.56
C THR A 458 -4.31 13.74 -7.95
N SER A 459 -3.71 13.09 -6.95
CA SER A 459 -2.63 12.11 -7.18
C SER A 459 -3.17 10.82 -7.81
N LEU A 460 -4.37 10.38 -7.42
CA LEU A 460 -5.04 9.21 -7.96
C LEU A 460 -5.54 9.44 -9.40
N TYR A 461 -6.04 10.63 -9.71
CA TYR A 461 -6.40 10.97 -11.09
C TYR A 461 -5.17 11.17 -11.97
N THR A 462 -4.08 11.69 -11.42
CA THR A 462 -2.76 11.67 -12.09
C THR A 462 -2.31 10.24 -12.37
N TYR A 463 -2.58 9.30 -11.47
CA TYR A 463 -2.30 7.88 -11.71
C TYR A 463 -3.13 7.34 -12.85
N ILE A 464 -4.45 7.52 -12.85
CA ILE A 464 -5.33 7.04 -13.94
C ILE A 464 -4.90 7.61 -15.29
N THR A 465 -4.64 8.93 -15.34
CA THR A 465 -4.40 9.64 -16.59
C THR A 465 -2.95 9.56 -17.08
N ARG A 466 -1.97 9.35 -16.18
CA ARG A 466 -0.54 9.36 -16.52
C ARG A 466 0.23 8.12 -16.05
N GLY A 467 -0.40 7.13 -15.44
CA GLY A 467 0.28 5.91 -14.97
C GLY A 467 1.25 6.09 -13.81
N LYS A 468 1.21 7.23 -13.11
CA LYS A 468 2.13 7.54 -12.01
C LYS A 468 1.45 7.30 -10.67
N TYR A 469 1.91 6.29 -9.94
CA TYR A 469 1.35 5.97 -8.61
C TYR A 469 1.39 7.18 -7.65
N PRO A 470 0.34 7.38 -6.84
CA PRO A 470 0.37 8.37 -5.77
C PRO A 470 1.54 8.11 -4.81
N ARG A 471 2.41 9.11 -4.66
CA ARG A 471 3.69 8.98 -3.95
C ARG A 471 4.10 10.30 -3.30
N TRP A 472 4.55 10.20 -2.05
CA TRP A 472 4.96 11.34 -1.23
C TRP A 472 6.22 11.04 -0.45
N TYR A 473 7.04 12.07 -0.21
CA TYR A 473 8.32 11.93 0.50
C TYR A 473 8.26 12.39 1.96
N THR A 474 7.23 13.16 2.33
CA THR A 474 7.00 13.66 3.69
C THR A 474 5.50 13.86 3.94
N ASN A 475 5.09 13.98 5.20
CA ASN A 475 3.78 14.47 5.64
C ASN A 475 2.54 13.68 5.17
N LYS A 476 2.65 12.38 4.91
CA LYS A 476 1.51 11.50 4.55
C LYS A 476 1.51 10.16 5.30
N GLN A 477 2.07 10.13 6.51
CA GLN A 477 2.11 8.92 7.33
C GLN A 477 0.69 8.46 7.74
N ASP A 478 -0.26 9.38 7.83
CA ASP A 478 -1.67 9.09 8.14
C ASP A 478 -2.28 8.13 7.13
N LEU A 479 -1.96 8.24 5.84
CA LEU A 479 -2.40 7.28 4.82
C LEU A 479 -1.88 5.86 5.09
N VAL A 480 -0.69 5.73 5.67
CA VAL A 480 -0.13 4.46 6.11
C VAL A 480 -0.88 3.94 7.36
N GLU A 481 -1.26 4.84 8.27
CA GLU A 481 -2.06 4.52 9.46
C GLU A 481 -3.47 4.05 9.12
N TYR A 482 -4.06 4.68 8.11
CA TYR A 482 -5.39 4.34 7.60
C TYR A 482 -5.34 3.05 6.78
N GLY A 483 -4.16 2.49 6.56
CA GLY A 483 -3.99 1.25 5.83
C GLY A 483 -4.15 1.41 4.32
N VAL A 484 -4.27 2.63 3.78
CA VAL A 484 -4.47 2.88 2.34
C VAL A 484 -3.15 3.06 1.59
N ALA A 485 -2.10 3.46 2.28
CA ALA A 485 -0.74 3.55 1.75
C ALA A 485 0.23 2.65 2.53
N ARG A 486 1.47 2.58 2.05
CA ARG A 486 2.59 1.88 2.70
C ARG A 486 3.89 2.67 2.60
N PHE A 487 4.82 2.40 3.50
CA PHE A 487 6.19 2.88 3.33
C PHE A 487 6.96 2.00 2.33
N VAL A 488 7.77 2.64 1.49
CA VAL A 488 8.71 1.97 0.58
C VAL A 488 10.14 2.30 1.00
N GLY A 489 11.00 1.28 1.03
CA GLY A 489 12.39 1.49 1.44
C GLY A 489 12.55 1.77 2.94
N GLN A 490 13.67 2.39 3.30
CA GLN A 490 13.94 2.85 4.68
C GLN A 490 13.59 4.32 4.91
N GLU A 491 13.39 5.07 3.82
CA GLU A 491 13.01 6.49 3.84
C GLU A 491 11.54 6.67 4.27
N GLU A 492 11.12 7.92 4.46
CA GLU A 492 9.72 8.24 4.78
C GLU A 492 8.83 8.31 3.51
N GLU A 493 9.24 7.62 2.44
CA GLU A 493 8.48 7.54 1.18
C GLU A 493 7.20 6.74 1.39
N VAL A 494 6.06 7.39 1.15
CA VAL A 494 4.71 6.83 1.22
C VAL A 494 4.22 6.62 -0.21
N ILE A 495 3.69 5.43 -0.51
CA ILE A 495 3.12 5.12 -1.81
C ILE A 495 1.74 4.44 -1.68
N VAL A 496 0.90 4.68 -2.68
CA VAL A 496 -0.31 3.89 -2.94
C VAL A 496 -0.13 3.20 -4.29
N GLU A 497 0.22 1.91 -4.29
CA GLU A 497 0.41 1.15 -5.54
C GLU A 497 -0.28 -0.22 -5.54
N GLU A 498 -0.93 -0.54 -4.42
CA GLU A 498 -1.60 -1.81 -4.21
C GLU A 498 -2.97 -1.76 -4.89
N PRO A 499 -3.32 -2.71 -5.78
CA PRO A 499 -4.56 -2.67 -6.55
C PRO A 499 -5.80 -2.51 -5.68
N MET A 500 -5.88 -3.24 -4.57
CA MET A 500 -7.03 -3.11 -3.65
C MET A 500 -7.11 -1.74 -2.99
N ALA A 501 -5.99 -1.11 -2.65
CA ALA A 501 -6.01 0.24 -2.09
C ALA A 501 -6.46 1.26 -3.14
N LEU A 502 -5.91 1.18 -4.36
CA LEU A 502 -6.26 2.08 -5.46
C LEU A 502 -7.75 2.01 -5.81
N VAL A 503 -8.29 0.81 -6.00
CA VAL A 503 -9.73 0.64 -6.29
C VAL A 503 -10.58 1.06 -5.12
N GLY A 504 -10.18 0.70 -3.90
CA GLY A 504 -10.89 1.11 -2.69
C GLY A 504 -11.01 2.63 -2.58
N ILE A 505 -9.94 3.37 -2.84
CA ILE A 505 -9.95 4.83 -2.80
C ILE A 505 -10.83 5.40 -3.92
N LEU A 506 -10.76 4.84 -5.13
CA LEU A 506 -11.64 5.27 -6.23
C LEU A 506 -13.12 5.12 -5.88
N ARG A 507 -13.50 3.96 -5.32
CA ARG A 507 -14.87 3.68 -4.91
C ARG A 507 -15.32 4.57 -3.76
N TYR A 508 -14.42 4.85 -2.82
CA TYR A 508 -14.68 5.83 -1.76
C TYR A 508 -14.94 7.23 -2.33
N PHE A 509 -14.14 7.70 -3.30
CA PHE A 509 -14.34 9.01 -3.93
C PHE A 509 -15.63 9.09 -4.73
N GLU A 510 -15.99 8.03 -5.46
CA GLU A 510 -17.29 7.94 -6.14
C GLU A 510 -18.46 8.05 -5.14
N GLU A 511 -18.37 7.38 -3.98
CA GLU A 511 -19.38 7.45 -2.92
C GLU A 511 -19.47 8.84 -2.28
N GLU A 512 -18.35 9.56 -2.15
CA GLU A 512 -18.32 10.94 -1.63
C GLU A 512 -18.56 12.01 -2.72
N GLY A 513 -18.84 11.61 -3.97
CA GLY A 513 -19.07 12.54 -5.09
C GLY A 513 -17.82 13.29 -5.57
N VAL A 514 -16.63 12.85 -5.17
CA VAL A 514 -15.35 13.35 -5.68
C VAL A 514 -15.11 12.69 -7.03
N MET A 515 -15.34 13.46 -8.10
CA MET A 515 -15.28 12.98 -9.47
C MET A 515 -14.02 13.46 -10.19
N ILE A 516 -13.51 12.64 -11.12
CA ILE A 516 -12.36 12.98 -11.97
C ILE A 516 -12.58 14.28 -12.75
N ASP A 517 -13.82 14.54 -13.17
CA ASP A 517 -14.20 15.78 -13.87
C ASP A 517 -13.99 17.01 -13.00
N GLY A 518 -14.31 16.92 -11.71
CA GLY A 518 -14.14 18.00 -10.75
C GLY A 518 -12.68 18.34 -10.52
N ASP A 519 -11.81 17.33 -10.39
CA ASP A 519 -10.37 17.53 -10.22
C ASP A 519 -9.70 18.09 -11.48
N ILE A 520 -9.96 17.48 -12.66
CA ILE A 520 -9.41 17.99 -13.93
C ILE A 520 -9.83 19.44 -14.15
N ARG A 521 -11.09 19.77 -13.87
CA ARG A 521 -11.63 21.13 -13.92
C ARG A 521 -10.89 22.08 -12.98
N ALA A 522 -10.75 21.73 -11.70
CA ALA A 522 -10.04 22.55 -10.72
C ALA A 522 -8.58 22.78 -11.14
N ARG A 523 -7.91 21.76 -11.68
CA ARG A 523 -6.53 21.86 -12.17
C ARG A 523 -6.40 22.64 -13.47
N MET A 524 -7.35 22.53 -14.39
CA MET A 524 -7.38 23.37 -15.58
C MET A 524 -7.50 24.85 -15.23
N GLN A 525 -8.26 25.18 -14.17
CA GLN A 525 -8.37 26.54 -13.65
C GLN A 525 -7.10 27.02 -12.93
N ALA A 526 -6.50 26.17 -12.09
CA ALA A 526 -5.35 26.53 -11.27
C ALA A 526 -4.02 26.54 -12.04
N ALA A 527 -3.85 25.65 -13.02
CA ALA A 527 -2.54 25.32 -13.61
C ALA A 527 -2.42 25.70 -15.10
N GLN A 528 -3.16 26.72 -15.57
CA GLN A 528 -2.98 27.35 -16.89
C GLN A 528 -2.80 26.37 -18.09
N GLY A 529 -3.49 25.23 -18.06
CA GLY A 529 -3.49 24.25 -19.17
C GLY A 529 -2.66 22.97 -18.95
N PHE A 530 -1.95 22.79 -17.84
CA PHE A 530 -1.20 21.53 -17.58
C PHE A 530 -2.09 20.29 -17.45
N ALA A 531 -3.39 20.46 -17.16
CA ALA A 531 -4.39 19.39 -17.11
C ALA A 531 -5.12 19.19 -18.45
N PHE A 532 -4.76 19.94 -19.51
CA PHE A 532 -5.45 19.85 -20.79
C PHE A 532 -5.25 18.50 -21.47
N GLU A 533 -4.04 17.93 -21.42
CA GLU A 533 -3.78 16.55 -21.89
C GLU A 533 -4.71 15.53 -21.21
N GLU A 534 -4.92 15.67 -19.90
CA GLU A 534 -5.78 14.79 -19.12
C GLU A 534 -7.26 14.94 -19.51
N ALA A 535 -7.70 16.18 -19.76
CA ALA A 535 -9.04 16.46 -20.27
C ALA A 535 -9.26 15.87 -21.67
N VAL A 536 -8.26 15.98 -22.56
CA VAL A 536 -8.31 15.38 -23.91
C VAL A 536 -8.36 13.87 -23.84
N LEU A 537 -7.55 13.26 -22.97
CA LEU A 537 -7.57 11.82 -22.72
C LEU A 537 -8.97 11.38 -22.27
N LEU A 538 -9.53 12.03 -21.25
CA LEU A 538 -10.84 11.69 -20.70
C LEU A 538 -11.96 11.86 -21.74
N SER A 539 -11.95 12.98 -22.46
CA SER A 539 -12.90 13.29 -23.52
C SER A 539 -12.90 12.25 -24.63
N CYS A 540 -11.73 11.98 -25.22
CA CYS A 540 -11.57 10.98 -26.28
C CYS A 540 -12.00 9.60 -25.79
N THR A 541 -11.68 9.25 -24.54
CA THR A 541 -12.09 7.97 -23.97
C THR A 541 -13.60 7.84 -23.94
N ARG A 542 -14.33 8.84 -23.41
CA ARG A 542 -15.80 8.80 -23.36
C ARG A 542 -16.43 8.72 -24.74
N LEU A 543 -15.96 9.54 -25.68
CA LEU A 543 -16.48 9.59 -27.04
C LEU A 543 -16.29 8.25 -27.77
N PHE A 544 -15.11 7.64 -27.66
CA PHE A 544 -14.82 6.39 -28.36
C PHE A 544 -15.16 5.14 -27.58
N GLN A 545 -15.55 5.23 -26.31
CA GLN A 545 -16.05 4.09 -25.56
C GLN A 545 -17.41 3.62 -26.09
N VAL A 546 -18.30 4.55 -26.42
CA VAL A 546 -19.66 4.23 -26.93
C VAL A 546 -19.71 3.92 -28.42
N GLY A 547 -18.57 4.05 -29.13
CA GLY A 547 -18.50 3.90 -30.58
C GLY A 547 -19.09 5.11 -31.31
N THR A 548 -18.31 6.19 -31.41
CA THR A 548 -18.72 7.43 -32.11
C THR A 548 -18.04 7.53 -33.47
N CYS A 549 -18.74 8.10 -34.46
CA CYS A 549 -18.17 8.35 -35.78
C CYS A 549 -16.95 9.29 -35.68
N LEU A 550 -15.86 8.95 -36.37
CA LEU A 550 -14.63 9.75 -36.30
C LEU A 550 -14.85 11.16 -36.86
N SER A 551 -15.66 11.32 -37.91
CA SER A 551 -15.98 12.62 -38.52
C SER A 551 -16.88 13.52 -37.65
N ASP A 552 -17.62 12.93 -36.70
CA ASP A 552 -18.40 13.65 -35.70
C ASP A 552 -17.51 14.21 -34.58
N VAL A 553 -16.41 13.53 -34.28
CA VAL A 553 -15.44 13.93 -33.23
C VAL A 553 -14.33 14.82 -33.79
N PHE A 554 -13.84 14.51 -34.99
CA PHE A 554 -12.70 15.14 -35.62
C PHE A 554 -13.09 15.95 -36.86
N LEU A 555 -12.39 17.05 -37.07
CA LEU A 555 -12.41 17.85 -38.30
C LEU A 555 -11.18 17.49 -39.12
N PHE A 556 -11.38 16.74 -40.20
CA PHE A 556 -10.30 16.31 -41.09
C PHE A 556 -9.84 17.45 -41.99
N HIS A 557 -8.52 17.57 -42.20
CA HIS A 557 -7.92 18.57 -43.07
C HIS A 557 -7.33 17.90 -44.31
N GLY A 558 -7.66 18.41 -45.50
CA GLY A 558 -7.29 17.79 -46.78
C GLY A 558 -8.31 16.75 -47.24
N HIS A 559 -7.84 15.61 -47.76
CA HIS A 559 -8.71 14.53 -48.21
C HIS A 559 -9.31 13.80 -47.00
N VAL A 560 -10.65 13.79 -46.89
CA VAL A 560 -11.37 13.04 -45.86
C VAL A 560 -11.43 11.57 -46.26
N PRO A 561 -10.79 10.65 -45.52
CA PRO A 561 -10.83 9.22 -45.87
C PRO A 561 -12.22 8.61 -45.64
N ASP A 562 -12.62 7.62 -46.43
CA ASP A 562 -13.93 6.97 -46.29
C ASP A 562 -14.16 6.35 -44.90
N TRP A 563 -13.09 5.84 -44.28
CA TRP A 563 -13.17 5.28 -42.93
C TRP A 563 -13.40 6.35 -41.84
N ALA A 564 -13.27 7.64 -42.13
CA ALA A 564 -13.63 8.71 -41.20
C ALA A 564 -15.12 8.72 -40.85
N TYR A 565 -15.97 8.12 -41.70
CA TYR A 565 -17.41 7.99 -41.45
C TYR A 565 -17.77 6.74 -40.63
N GLN A 566 -16.79 5.88 -40.31
CA GLN A 566 -17.00 4.71 -39.45
C GLN A 566 -16.96 5.11 -37.96
N LYS A 567 -17.61 4.32 -37.12
CA LYS A 567 -17.47 4.44 -35.67
C LYS A 567 -16.11 3.94 -35.25
N GLY A 568 -15.44 4.71 -34.40
CA GLY A 568 -14.22 4.31 -33.70
C GLY A 568 -14.55 3.84 -32.29
N GLN A 569 -14.04 2.68 -31.90
CA GLN A 569 -14.09 2.17 -30.54
C GLN A 569 -12.70 2.16 -29.93
N ILE A 570 -12.54 2.73 -28.74
CA ILE A 570 -11.26 2.68 -28.03
C ILE A 570 -11.03 1.28 -27.45
N VAL A 571 -9.86 0.69 -27.72
CA VAL A 571 -9.58 -0.71 -27.35
C VAL A 571 -8.27 -0.85 -26.57
N SER A 572 -8.22 -1.86 -25.70
CA SER A 572 -7.01 -2.32 -25.02
C SER A 572 -6.56 -3.67 -25.57
N ARG A 573 -5.25 -3.94 -25.55
CA ARG A 573 -4.69 -5.22 -26.02
C ARG A 573 -4.63 -6.21 -24.86
N LYS A 574 -5.43 -7.28 -24.92
CA LYS A 574 -5.43 -8.40 -23.96
C LYS A 574 -4.95 -9.68 -24.65
N GLY A 575 -3.63 -9.84 -24.72
CA GLY A 575 -2.98 -10.95 -25.41
C GLY A 575 -2.91 -10.68 -26.90
N GLN A 576 -3.47 -11.59 -27.70
CA GLN A 576 -3.67 -11.36 -29.14
C GLN A 576 -5.00 -10.66 -29.43
N GLU A 577 -5.91 -10.60 -28.47
CA GLU A 577 -7.24 -10.03 -28.63
C GLU A 577 -7.28 -8.54 -28.24
N LEU A 578 -8.10 -7.77 -28.95
CA LEU A 578 -8.41 -6.38 -28.61
C LEU A 578 -9.81 -6.28 -28.05
N VAL A 579 -9.90 -5.76 -26.83
CA VAL A 579 -11.14 -5.67 -26.08
C VAL A 579 -11.49 -4.19 -25.92
N VAL A 580 -12.76 -3.85 -26.21
CA VAL A 580 -13.31 -2.51 -25.92
C VAL A 580 -13.09 -2.24 -24.45
N SER A 581 -12.42 -1.13 -24.15
CA SER A 581 -12.05 -0.83 -22.79
C SER A 581 -12.97 0.22 -22.21
N ASP A 582 -13.41 -0.04 -20.98
CA ASP A 582 -14.20 0.89 -20.21
C ASP A 582 -13.33 1.48 -19.09
N ILE A 583 -12.71 2.63 -19.37
CA ILE A 583 -11.84 3.32 -18.41
C ILE A 583 -12.65 4.28 -17.53
N VAL A 584 -13.79 4.77 -18.02
CA VAL A 584 -14.46 5.96 -17.47
C VAL A 584 -15.84 5.66 -16.90
N ASN A 585 -16.58 4.69 -17.45
CA ASN A 585 -17.91 4.29 -16.94
C ASN A 585 -17.89 2.89 -16.29
N GLY A 586 -16.79 2.16 -16.46
CA GLY A 586 -16.57 0.81 -15.99
C GLY A 586 -16.35 0.93 -14.51
N ASN A 587 -17.43 0.82 -13.77
CA ASN A 587 -17.48 1.19 -12.37
C ASN A 587 -16.83 0.07 -11.55
N PRO A 588 -15.61 0.25 -10.99
CA PRO A 588 -14.54 1.24 -11.21
C PRO A 588 -13.44 0.73 -12.16
N ALA A 589 -12.55 1.64 -12.56
CA ALA A 589 -11.43 1.37 -13.46
C ALA A 589 -10.60 0.17 -12.97
N ILE A 590 -10.42 -0.84 -13.84
CA ILE A 590 -9.58 -2.00 -13.55
C ILE A 590 -8.10 -1.53 -13.44
N PRO A 591 -7.41 -1.68 -12.29
CA PRO A 591 -6.04 -1.19 -12.07
C PRO A 591 -4.94 -1.88 -12.90
N SER A 592 -5.31 -2.76 -13.82
CA SER A 592 -4.36 -3.42 -14.73
C SER A 592 -4.68 -3.14 -16.20
N ALA A 593 -5.87 -2.63 -16.53
CA ALA A 593 -6.31 -2.40 -17.90
C ALA A 593 -6.76 -0.95 -18.20
N GLY A 594 -7.17 -0.19 -17.18
CA GLY A 594 -7.71 1.16 -17.31
C GLY A 594 -6.72 2.30 -17.05
N ILE A 595 -5.46 2.02 -16.72
CA ILE A 595 -4.49 3.06 -16.34
C ILE A 595 -3.59 3.37 -17.51
N THR A 596 -3.43 4.63 -17.86
CA THR A 596 -2.48 5.06 -18.88
C THR A 596 -1.07 4.53 -18.65
N HIS A 597 -0.43 4.02 -19.70
CA HIS A 597 0.97 3.62 -19.69
C HIS A 597 1.87 4.84 -19.91
N PHE A 598 2.82 5.11 -19.01
CA PHE A 598 3.82 6.16 -19.23
C PHE A 598 5.12 5.58 -19.79
N ALA A 599 5.38 5.81 -21.07
CA ALA A 599 6.56 5.29 -21.74
C ALA A 599 7.74 6.27 -21.64
N ARG A 600 8.86 5.82 -21.08
CA ARG A 600 10.06 6.66 -20.86
C ARG A 600 11.01 6.65 -22.04
N ASN A 601 10.92 5.65 -22.89
CA ASN A 601 11.85 5.41 -23.99
C ASN A 601 11.15 4.66 -25.15
N PRO A 602 11.81 4.52 -26.33
CA PRO A 602 11.22 3.83 -27.48
C PRO A 602 10.84 2.37 -27.21
N ASP A 603 11.62 1.65 -26.39
CA ASP A 603 11.36 0.24 -26.05
C ASP A 603 10.03 0.13 -25.27
N ASP A 604 9.74 1.08 -24.37
CA ASP A 604 8.48 1.12 -23.61
C ASP A 604 7.27 1.31 -24.56
N VAL A 605 7.37 2.21 -25.54
CA VAL A 605 6.29 2.43 -26.52
C VAL A 605 6.11 1.21 -27.42
N LYS A 606 7.21 0.61 -27.89
CA LYS A 606 7.18 -0.64 -28.66
C LYS A 606 6.51 -1.75 -27.87
N ASN A 607 6.86 -1.92 -26.60
CA ASN A 607 6.22 -2.88 -25.71
C ASN A 607 4.73 -2.59 -25.58
N TRP A 608 4.34 -1.32 -25.44
CA TRP A 608 2.93 -0.91 -25.41
C TRP A 608 2.17 -1.25 -26.70
N ILE A 609 2.78 -1.05 -27.87
CA ILE A 609 2.19 -1.40 -29.16
C ILE A 609 2.01 -2.92 -29.30
N THR A 610 2.99 -3.70 -28.83
CA THR A 610 3.11 -5.14 -29.15
C THR A 610 2.54 -6.07 -28.08
N SER A 611 2.41 -5.62 -26.83
CA SER A 611 2.14 -6.49 -25.67
C SER A 611 0.75 -6.28 -25.07
N LYS A 612 0.43 -7.01 -23.98
CA LYS A 612 -0.74 -6.73 -23.15
C LYS A 612 -0.59 -5.33 -22.58
N SER A 613 -1.41 -4.39 -23.02
CA SER A 613 -1.12 -2.98 -22.77
C SER A 613 -2.39 -2.18 -22.47
N PRO A 614 -2.28 -1.18 -21.58
CA PRO A 614 -3.39 -0.31 -21.28
C PRO A 614 -3.86 0.46 -22.51
N VAL A 615 -5.05 1.04 -22.41
CA VAL A 615 -5.69 1.74 -23.53
C VAL A 615 -4.87 2.92 -24.03
N TRP A 616 -4.32 3.71 -23.11
CA TRP A 616 -3.57 4.90 -23.42
C TRP A 616 -2.08 4.68 -23.18
N CYS A 617 -1.27 5.30 -24.03
CA CYS A 617 0.14 5.54 -23.79
C CYS A 617 0.42 7.04 -23.80
N VAL A 618 1.11 7.52 -22.78
CA VAL A 618 1.73 8.85 -22.71
C VAL A 618 3.21 8.64 -23.00
N PRO A 619 3.68 8.92 -24.23
CA PRO A 619 5.08 8.73 -24.57
C PRO A 619 5.95 9.85 -23.98
N GLY A 620 7.26 9.61 -23.95
CA GLY A 620 8.23 10.63 -23.54
C GLY A 620 8.27 11.79 -24.54
N THR A 621 8.66 12.98 -24.06
CA THR A 621 8.67 14.25 -24.82
C THR A 621 9.49 14.25 -26.12
N LEU A 622 10.33 13.25 -26.32
CA LEU A 622 11.14 13.08 -27.54
C LEU A 622 10.41 12.34 -28.67
N MET A 623 9.26 11.73 -28.39
CA MET A 623 8.51 11.00 -29.40
C MET A 623 7.75 11.94 -30.33
N GLY A 624 7.14 13.00 -29.79
CA GLY A 624 6.37 13.96 -30.55
C GLY A 624 4.93 14.08 -30.06
N PRO A 625 4.10 13.01 -30.15
CA PRO A 625 2.75 12.98 -29.58
C PRO A 625 2.75 13.12 -28.05
N ASP A 626 1.68 13.69 -27.50
CA ASP A 626 1.41 13.77 -26.06
C ASP A 626 0.59 12.56 -25.57
N LEU A 627 -0.33 12.04 -26.41
CA LEU A 627 -1.15 10.85 -26.12
C LEU A 627 -1.25 9.90 -27.31
N MET A 628 -1.39 8.61 -27.03
CA MET A 628 -1.57 7.56 -28.02
C MET A 628 -2.63 6.53 -27.57
N ALA A 629 -3.48 6.07 -28.49
CA ALA A 629 -4.46 5.01 -28.23
C ALA A 629 -4.81 4.23 -29.51
N TRP A 630 -5.26 2.99 -29.34
CA TRP A 630 -5.82 2.20 -30.45
C TRP A 630 -7.32 2.42 -30.59
N LEU A 631 -7.75 2.67 -31.83
CA LEU A 631 -9.16 2.67 -32.20
C LEU A 631 -9.45 1.49 -33.13
N ARG A 632 -10.52 0.74 -32.82
CA ARG A 632 -11.09 -0.29 -33.68
C ARG A 632 -12.28 0.30 -34.44
N LEU A 633 -12.25 0.18 -35.76
CA LEU A 633 -13.31 0.64 -36.64
C LEU A 633 -14.44 -0.41 -36.74
N ASP A 634 -15.59 -0.01 -37.29
CA ASP A 634 -16.74 -0.91 -37.50
C ASP A 634 -16.39 -2.14 -38.37
N ASP A 635 -15.46 -1.98 -39.32
CA ASP A 635 -14.96 -3.08 -40.16
C ASP A 635 -13.89 -3.96 -39.48
N GLY A 636 -13.61 -3.72 -38.19
CA GLY A 636 -12.64 -4.45 -37.40
C GLY A 636 -11.19 -4.00 -37.57
N LYS A 637 -10.90 -3.07 -38.51
CA LYS A 637 -9.55 -2.54 -38.69
C LYS A 637 -9.13 -1.67 -37.52
N LEU A 638 -7.81 -1.51 -37.37
CA LEU A 638 -7.20 -0.78 -36.27
C LEU A 638 -6.44 0.42 -36.78
N ILE A 639 -6.66 1.56 -36.14
CA ILE A 639 -5.90 2.78 -36.38
C ILE A 639 -5.30 3.28 -35.07
N LEU A 640 -4.03 3.68 -35.14
CA LEU A 640 -3.33 4.28 -34.02
C LEU A 640 -3.60 5.79 -34.00
N LEU A 641 -4.28 6.24 -32.96
CA LEU A 641 -4.55 7.65 -32.70
C LEU A 641 -3.32 8.30 -32.08
N LEU A 642 -2.81 9.37 -32.71
CA LEU A 642 -1.67 10.15 -32.24
C LEU A 642 -2.12 11.57 -31.94
N ILE A 643 -2.08 11.97 -30.68
CA ILE A 643 -2.62 13.27 -30.25
C ILE A 643 -1.48 14.19 -29.81
N GLN A 644 -1.53 15.44 -30.28
CA GLN A 644 -0.75 16.55 -29.73
C GLN A 644 -1.69 17.60 -29.14
N ALA A 645 -1.59 17.81 -27.83
CA ALA A 645 -2.45 18.74 -27.10
C ALA A 645 -1.77 20.10 -26.96
N LYS A 646 -2.52 21.18 -27.23
CA LYS A 646 -2.05 22.57 -27.11
C LYS A 646 -3.16 23.41 -26.47
N CYS A 647 -2.85 24.05 -25.34
CA CYS A 647 -3.78 24.88 -24.58
C CYS A 647 -3.22 26.30 -24.45
N TYR A 648 -4.03 27.28 -24.84
CA TYR A 648 -3.74 28.70 -24.80
C TYR A 648 -4.55 29.33 -23.65
N LEU A 649 -3.93 29.41 -22.48
CA LEU A 649 -4.38 30.17 -21.33
C LEU A 649 -3.28 31.17 -20.96
N ALA A 650 -3.61 32.20 -20.15
CA ALA A 650 -2.66 33.23 -19.72
C ALA A 650 -1.34 32.58 -19.25
N GLY A 651 -0.20 32.96 -19.87
CA GLY A 651 1.11 32.35 -19.63
C GLY A 651 1.69 31.52 -20.79
N ASN A 652 0.87 31.06 -21.74
CA ASN A 652 1.29 30.24 -22.90
C ASN A 652 0.95 30.88 -24.26
N LYS A 653 0.97 32.22 -24.35
CA LYS A 653 0.52 32.98 -25.54
C LYS A 653 1.28 32.62 -26.83
N ASP A 654 2.52 32.14 -26.75
CA ASP A 654 3.30 31.77 -27.94
C ASP A 654 2.95 30.40 -28.54
N THR A 655 2.11 29.59 -27.87
CA THR A 655 1.89 28.18 -28.24
C THR A 655 0.98 27.95 -29.45
N LEU A 656 0.20 28.95 -29.88
CA LEU A 656 -0.67 28.90 -31.06
C LEU A 656 -0.16 29.73 -32.23
N VAL A 657 1.07 30.25 -32.14
CA VAL A 657 1.71 30.89 -33.28
C VAL A 657 1.86 29.86 -34.40
N PRO A 658 1.61 30.21 -35.67
CA PRO A 658 1.83 29.37 -36.84
C PRO A 658 3.02 28.42 -36.80
N THR A 659 4.16 28.92 -36.33
CA THR A 659 5.42 28.15 -36.22
C THR A 659 5.36 27.05 -35.17
N VAL A 660 4.71 27.28 -34.04
CA VAL A 660 4.55 26.27 -32.98
C VAL A 660 3.51 25.24 -33.40
N THR A 661 2.41 25.67 -34.00
CA THR A 661 1.38 24.77 -34.56
C THR A 661 1.96 23.91 -35.69
N GLY A 662 2.74 24.49 -36.60
CA GLY A 662 3.46 23.75 -37.64
C GLY A 662 4.41 22.70 -37.06
N LYS A 663 5.17 23.05 -36.01
CA LYS A 663 6.01 22.08 -35.27
C LYS A 663 5.20 20.96 -34.61
N ALA A 664 4.05 21.28 -34.02
CA ALA A 664 3.14 20.31 -33.41
C ALA A 664 2.60 19.30 -34.44
N ILE A 665 2.24 19.77 -35.65
CA ILE A 665 1.82 18.91 -36.76
C ILE A 665 2.97 18.00 -37.20
N ARG A 666 4.17 18.56 -37.40
CA ARG A 666 5.36 17.78 -37.79
C ARG A 666 5.75 16.75 -36.73
N SER A 667 5.57 17.06 -35.44
CA SER A 667 5.91 16.11 -34.37
C SER A 667 5.03 14.86 -34.36
N LEU A 668 3.83 14.91 -34.95
CA LEU A 668 2.95 13.75 -35.10
C LEU A 668 3.29 12.86 -36.29
N SER A 669 4.22 13.28 -37.16
CA SER A 669 4.62 12.48 -38.31
C SER A 669 5.54 11.33 -37.86
N PRO A 670 5.20 10.05 -38.16
CA PRO A 670 5.98 8.89 -37.71
C PRO A 670 7.48 8.94 -38.06
N ARG A 671 7.86 9.62 -39.16
CA ARG A 671 9.26 9.78 -39.58
C ARG A 671 10.11 10.62 -38.61
N ASN A 672 9.46 11.41 -37.76
CA ASN A 672 10.11 12.34 -36.83
C ASN A 672 10.24 11.76 -35.41
N PHE A 673 9.60 10.61 -35.14
CA PHE A 673 9.61 9.99 -33.82
C PHE A 673 11.03 9.66 -33.40
N TYR A 674 11.44 10.19 -32.24
CA TYR A 674 12.77 9.99 -31.67
C TYR A 674 13.93 10.37 -32.61
N SER A 675 13.69 11.20 -33.63
CA SER A 675 14.70 11.60 -34.61
C SER A 675 15.92 12.29 -34.00
N THR A 676 15.75 12.88 -32.82
CA THR A 676 16.80 13.53 -32.03
C THR A 676 17.69 12.56 -31.26
N LEU A 677 17.26 11.29 -31.08
CA LEU A 677 18.07 10.28 -30.42
C LEU A 677 19.20 9.81 -31.33
N ARG A 678 20.44 9.99 -30.87
CA ARG A 678 21.64 9.57 -31.61
C ARG A 678 21.97 8.08 -31.48
N SER A 679 21.34 7.38 -30.53
CA SER A 679 21.62 5.97 -30.24
C SER A 679 21.11 5.05 -31.36
N THR A 680 22.00 4.21 -31.91
CA THR A 680 21.64 3.16 -32.89
C THR A 680 20.58 2.22 -32.34
N LYS A 681 20.65 1.86 -31.04
CA LYS A 681 19.63 1.05 -30.38
C LYS A 681 18.26 1.73 -30.48
N ALA A 682 18.18 3.01 -30.10
CA ALA A 682 16.92 3.75 -30.14
C ALA A 682 16.34 3.87 -31.56
N LYS A 683 17.19 4.02 -32.57
CA LYS A 683 16.77 4.03 -33.98
C LYS A 683 16.19 2.68 -34.41
N ASN A 684 16.88 1.58 -34.12
CA ASN A 684 16.40 0.24 -34.44
C ASN A 684 15.07 -0.07 -33.74
N GLU A 685 14.95 0.33 -32.49
CA GLU A 685 13.72 0.14 -31.70
C GLU A 685 12.58 1.01 -32.23
N THR A 686 12.87 2.23 -32.70
CA THR A 686 11.89 3.08 -33.39
C THR A 686 11.41 2.46 -34.69
N VAL A 687 12.31 1.90 -35.51
CA VAL A 687 11.93 1.19 -36.75
C VAL A 687 11.04 0.00 -36.44
N SER A 688 11.44 -0.84 -35.48
CA SER A 688 10.67 -2.01 -35.05
C SER A 688 9.29 -1.63 -34.46
N MET A 689 9.23 -0.53 -33.70
CA MET A 689 7.99 0.04 -33.18
C MET A 689 7.05 0.46 -34.32
N LEU A 690 7.57 1.17 -35.33
CA LEU A 690 6.77 1.63 -36.48
C LEU A 690 6.26 0.46 -37.33
N GLU A 691 7.07 -0.57 -37.53
CA GLU A 691 6.66 -1.79 -38.22
C GLU A 691 5.51 -2.51 -37.47
N ALA A 692 5.52 -2.46 -36.13
CA ALA A 692 4.47 -3.06 -35.32
C ALA A 692 3.11 -2.31 -35.40
N ILE A 693 3.05 -1.09 -35.94
CA ILE A 693 1.78 -0.35 -36.12
C ILE A 693 0.90 -1.04 -37.17
N ASN A 694 1.49 -1.62 -38.22
CA ASN A 694 0.75 -2.27 -39.30
C ASN A 694 0.50 -3.76 -39.02
N THR A 695 0.27 -4.13 -37.75
CA THR A 695 0.41 -5.49 -37.22
C THR A 695 -0.46 -6.57 -37.90
N VAL A 696 -1.44 -6.20 -38.72
CA VAL A 696 -2.28 -7.13 -39.51
C VAL A 696 -2.60 -6.54 -40.89
N GLY A 697 -1.65 -6.63 -41.83
CA GLY A 697 -1.88 -6.34 -43.25
C GLY A 697 -1.33 -5.00 -43.76
N GLU A 698 -1.63 -4.71 -45.02
CA GLU A 698 -1.22 -3.46 -45.67
C GLU A 698 -1.90 -2.25 -45.02
N SER A 699 -1.27 -1.09 -45.14
CA SER A 699 -1.85 0.16 -44.64
C SER A 699 -3.12 0.50 -45.41
N PHE A 700 -4.24 0.67 -44.71
CA PHE A 700 -5.52 1.05 -45.31
C PHE A 700 -5.76 2.56 -45.29
N THR A 701 -4.88 3.33 -44.66
CA THR A 701 -5.00 4.78 -44.55
C THR A 701 -4.55 5.53 -45.81
N GLY A 702 -4.00 4.82 -46.80
CA GLY A 702 -3.36 5.42 -47.99
C GLY A 702 -1.95 5.96 -47.73
N ALA A 703 -1.45 5.87 -46.50
CA ALA A 703 -0.10 6.26 -46.10
C ALA A 703 0.75 5.05 -45.66
N ARG A 704 1.98 5.25 -45.19
CA ARG A 704 2.89 4.14 -44.83
C ARG A 704 2.42 3.37 -43.57
N TYR A 705 1.79 4.06 -42.63
CA TYR A 705 1.36 3.48 -41.36
C TYR A 705 -0.12 3.74 -41.09
N ASN A 706 -0.80 2.81 -40.41
CA ASN A 706 -2.19 2.97 -39.97
C ASN A 706 -2.31 3.94 -38.79
N VAL A 707 -2.09 5.23 -39.04
CA VAL A 707 -2.13 6.29 -38.02
C VAL A 707 -3.11 7.40 -38.38
N LEU A 708 -3.75 7.97 -37.36
CA LEU A 708 -4.50 9.23 -37.43
C LEU A 708 -3.81 10.27 -36.58
N ARG A 709 -3.32 11.34 -37.21
CA ARG A 709 -2.66 12.47 -36.54
C ARG A 709 -3.71 13.48 -36.12
N VAL A 710 -3.75 13.82 -34.83
CA VAL A 710 -4.70 14.78 -34.27
C VAL A 710 -3.99 15.86 -33.48
N VAL A 711 -4.22 17.12 -33.83
CA VAL A 711 -3.87 18.24 -32.96
C VAL A 711 -5.13 18.70 -32.23
N VAL A 712 -5.04 18.78 -30.92
CA VAL A 712 -6.13 19.27 -30.07
C VAL A 712 -5.73 20.64 -29.55
N VAL A 713 -6.50 21.66 -29.92
CA VAL A 713 -6.20 23.06 -29.63
C VAL A 713 -7.35 23.68 -28.85
N TYR A 714 -7.03 24.44 -27.81
CA TYR A 714 -8.01 25.26 -27.09
C TYR A 714 -7.48 26.67 -26.78
N PRO A 715 -8.22 27.75 -27.10
CA PRO A 715 -9.40 27.77 -27.97
C PRO A 715 -9.00 27.56 -29.44
N LEU A 716 -9.92 27.05 -30.26
CA LEU A 716 -9.64 26.65 -31.65
C LEU A 716 -9.46 27.84 -32.61
N ASP A 717 -9.74 29.07 -32.17
CA ASP A 717 -9.83 30.29 -33.00
C ASP A 717 -8.56 30.64 -33.80
N GLY A 718 -7.42 29.99 -33.51
CA GLY A 718 -6.15 30.17 -34.23
C GLY A 718 -5.81 29.09 -35.26
N PHE A 719 -6.57 28.00 -35.36
CA PHE A 719 -6.26 26.90 -36.30
C PHE A 719 -6.97 27.11 -37.65
N ASP A 720 -6.37 27.94 -38.51
CA ASP A 720 -6.80 28.09 -39.91
C ASP A 720 -5.64 27.79 -40.87
N PRO A 721 -5.60 26.60 -41.49
CA PRO A 721 -4.59 26.24 -42.48
C PRO A 721 -4.55 27.20 -43.68
N ALA A 722 -5.68 27.84 -44.03
CA ALA A 722 -5.74 28.76 -45.16
C ALA A 722 -5.07 30.12 -44.86
N ARG A 723 -4.89 30.45 -43.58
CA ARG A 723 -4.26 31.72 -43.14
C ARG A 723 -2.77 31.61 -42.84
N SER A 724 -2.20 30.40 -42.89
CA SER A 724 -0.82 30.18 -42.47
C SER A 724 -0.08 29.20 -43.39
N GLU A 725 0.87 29.73 -44.15
CA GLU A 725 1.73 28.92 -45.03
C GLU A 725 2.58 27.91 -44.23
N GLU A 726 2.96 28.24 -43.00
CA GLU A 726 3.70 27.34 -42.12
C GLU A 726 2.88 26.10 -41.71
N ILE A 727 1.59 26.30 -41.39
CA ILE A 727 0.65 25.21 -41.08
C ILE A 727 0.35 24.41 -42.35
N ALA A 728 0.07 25.08 -43.47
CA ALA A 728 -0.20 24.42 -44.74
C ALA A 728 0.99 23.58 -45.23
N SER A 729 2.21 24.09 -45.07
CA SER A 729 3.46 23.39 -45.37
C SER A 729 3.64 22.15 -44.50
N ALA A 730 3.41 22.27 -43.18
CA ALA A 730 3.48 21.14 -42.26
C ALA A 730 2.45 20.03 -42.58
N LEU A 731 1.26 20.39 -43.08
CA LEU A 731 0.24 19.42 -43.53
C LEU A 731 0.65 18.70 -44.81
N ARG A 732 1.22 19.41 -45.80
CA ARG A 732 1.66 18.81 -47.09
C ARG A 732 2.87 17.89 -46.96
N GLU A 733 3.63 18.05 -45.88
CA GLU A 733 4.89 17.36 -45.69
C GLU A 733 4.77 15.86 -45.42
N ASP A 734 3.60 15.39 -44.99
CA ASP A 734 3.37 14.00 -44.63
C ASP A 734 1.93 13.61 -45.02
N ASN A 735 1.80 12.48 -45.72
CA ASN A 735 0.53 12.04 -46.33
C ASN A 735 -0.39 11.28 -45.36
N HIS A 736 -0.01 11.09 -44.09
CA HIS A 736 -0.89 10.43 -43.13
C HIS A 736 -2.12 11.31 -42.84
N PRO A 737 -3.31 10.73 -42.66
CA PRO A 737 -4.52 11.45 -42.28
C PRO A 737 -4.29 12.40 -41.10
N PHE A 738 -4.80 13.63 -41.22
CA PHE A 738 -4.68 14.66 -40.19
C PHE A 738 -6.03 15.27 -39.86
N ALA A 739 -6.28 15.49 -38.58
CA ALA A 739 -7.50 16.11 -38.09
C ALA A 739 -7.27 17.00 -36.86
N THR A 740 -8.28 17.81 -36.52
CA THR A 740 -8.36 18.53 -35.24
C THR A 740 -9.60 18.08 -34.47
N LEU A 741 -9.55 18.09 -33.13
CA LEU A 741 -10.73 17.77 -32.32
C LEU A 741 -11.78 18.88 -32.42
N ARG A 742 -13.03 18.50 -32.70
CA ARG A 742 -14.15 19.45 -32.73
C ARG A 742 -14.50 19.91 -31.32
N HIS A 743 -14.79 21.19 -31.19
CA HIS A 743 -15.05 21.81 -29.90
C HIS A 743 -16.34 21.30 -29.21
N ALA A 744 -17.44 21.17 -29.97
CA ALA A 744 -18.72 20.74 -29.39
C ALA A 744 -18.69 19.31 -28.81
N PRO A 745 -18.18 18.28 -29.51
CA PRO A 745 -17.99 16.94 -28.94
C PRO A 745 -17.08 16.95 -27.70
N PHE A 746 -15.96 17.68 -27.76
CA PHE A 746 -15.04 17.81 -26.63
C PHE A 746 -15.76 18.37 -25.39
N LEU A 747 -16.46 19.49 -25.52
CA LEU A 747 -17.22 20.09 -24.42
C LEU A 747 -18.32 19.16 -23.90
N SER A 748 -19.10 18.55 -24.80
CA SER A 748 -20.21 17.67 -24.41
C SER A 748 -19.74 16.45 -23.62
N SER A 749 -18.56 15.92 -23.96
CA SER A 749 -17.99 14.75 -23.27
C SER A 749 -17.51 15.08 -21.84
N LEU A 750 -17.26 16.35 -21.53
CA LEU A 750 -16.91 16.81 -20.20
C LEU A 750 -18.14 17.29 -19.41
N ALA A 751 -19.31 17.40 -20.05
CA ALA A 751 -20.55 17.95 -19.49
C ALA A 751 -21.45 16.93 -18.78
N THR A 752 -20.90 15.78 -18.38
CA THR A 752 -21.66 14.66 -17.81
C THR A 752 -22.30 14.93 -16.44
N HIS A 753 -21.96 16.04 -15.77
CA HIS A 753 -22.64 16.55 -14.58
C HIS A 753 -22.78 18.08 -14.69
N ASP A 754 -23.94 18.61 -14.30
CA ASP A 754 -24.37 20.00 -14.54
C ASP A 754 -23.26 21.07 -14.30
N ASP A 755 -23.26 22.09 -15.16
CA ASP A 755 -22.35 23.28 -15.20
C ASP A 755 -20.96 23.17 -15.88
N THR A 756 -20.65 22.14 -16.70
CA THR A 756 -19.38 22.16 -17.48
C THR A 756 -19.31 23.21 -18.60
N PRO A 757 -20.38 23.50 -19.39
CA PRO A 757 -20.32 24.52 -20.43
C PRO A 757 -19.89 25.89 -19.90
N THR A 758 -20.17 26.17 -18.63
CA THR A 758 -19.91 27.42 -17.94
C THR A 758 -18.41 27.68 -17.70
N ILE A 759 -17.56 26.64 -17.56
CA ILE A 759 -16.17 26.83 -17.13
C ILE A 759 -15.20 27.12 -18.27
N LEU A 760 -15.24 26.35 -19.35
CA LEU A 760 -14.46 26.66 -20.54
C LEU A 760 -14.92 28.00 -21.15
N SER A 761 -16.24 28.25 -21.13
CA SER A 761 -16.80 29.56 -21.44
C SER A 761 -16.37 30.66 -20.46
N SER A 762 -16.20 30.36 -19.17
CA SER A 762 -15.67 31.34 -18.19
C SER A 762 -14.17 31.63 -18.36
N LEU A 763 -13.38 30.65 -18.80
CA LEU A 763 -11.97 30.85 -19.16
C LEU A 763 -11.85 31.72 -20.42
N VAL A 764 -12.78 31.55 -21.37
CA VAL A 764 -12.93 32.43 -22.54
C VAL A 764 -13.42 33.83 -22.12
N ALA A 765 -14.37 33.94 -21.20
CA ALA A 765 -14.88 35.23 -20.71
C ALA A 765 -13.84 36.01 -19.89
N LYS A 766 -13.00 35.33 -19.09
CA LYS A 766 -11.84 35.95 -18.43
C LYS A 766 -10.82 36.47 -19.44
N ARG A 767 -10.62 35.77 -20.56
CA ARG A 767 -9.77 36.24 -21.67
C ARG A 767 -10.31 37.52 -22.31
N VAL A 768 -11.61 37.56 -22.64
CA VAL A 768 -12.24 38.78 -23.20
C VAL A 768 -12.06 39.97 -22.26
N ARG A 769 -12.26 39.78 -20.95
CA ARG A 769 -12.05 40.85 -19.95
C ARG A 769 -10.58 41.28 -19.76
N GLN A 770 -9.61 40.43 -20.09
CA GLN A 770 -8.18 40.78 -20.06
C GLN A 770 -7.71 41.46 -21.34
N ASP A 771 -8.21 41.02 -22.51
CA ASP A 771 -7.88 41.64 -23.81
C ASP A 771 -8.59 43.01 -23.98
N ASP A 772 -9.74 43.22 -23.34
CA ASP A 772 -10.45 44.51 -23.30
C ASP A 772 -9.91 45.49 -22.24
N GLY A 773 -8.91 45.07 -21.44
CA GLY A 773 -8.41 45.78 -20.25
C GLY A 773 -6.98 46.34 -20.35
N ASP A 774 -6.42 46.51 -21.55
CA ASP A 774 -5.11 47.14 -21.73
C ASP A 774 -5.27 48.66 -21.89
N GLY A 775 -5.12 49.35 -20.77
CA GLY A 775 -5.06 50.81 -20.68
C GLY A 775 -4.41 51.36 -19.42
N ASP A 776 -3.87 50.54 -18.51
CA ASP A 776 -3.07 51.03 -17.39
C ASP A 776 -1.86 50.13 -17.13
N GLU A 777 -0.68 50.74 -17.32
CA GLU A 777 0.63 50.20 -16.99
C GLU A 777 0.75 50.03 -15.47
N ASP A 778 0.78 48.79 -14.97
CA ASP A 778 1.23 48.51 -13.60
C ASP A 778 2.45 47.59 -13.58
N LYS A 779 3.40 48.02 -12.75
CA LYS A 779 4.81 47.68 -12.71
C LYS A 779 5.07 46.31 -12.08
N ASP A 780 6.09 45.66 -12.64
CA ASP A 780 6.94 44.59 -12.10
C ASP A 780 6.72 44.19 -10.63
N GLU A 781 6.12 43.00 -10.43
CA GLU A 781 6.36 42.18 -9.24
C GLU A 781 7.15 40.91 -9.60
N ASP A 782 8.25 40.76 -8.86
CA ASP A 782 9.38 39.86 -9.02
C ASP A 782 8.99 38.39 -8.73
N TYR A 783 9.04 37.51 -9.74
CA TYR A 783 8.92 36.05 -9.56
C TYR A 783 10.28 35.34 -9.69
N PRO A 784 10.55 34.32 -8.86
CA PRO A 784 11.89 33.76 -8.70
C PRO A 784 12.32 32.92 -9.91
N THR A 785 13.45 33.30 -10.49
CA THR A 785 14.10 32.58 -11.59
C THR A 785 14.64 31.21 -11.17
N ARG A 786 14.33 30.22 -12.01
CA ARG A 786 14.68 28.80 -11.88
C ARG A 786 16.21 28.61 -12.01
N LYS A 787 16.93 28.41 -10.89
CA LYS A 787 18.37 28.09 -10.90
C LYS A 787 18.65 26.76 -11.59
N SER A 788 19.33 26.81 -12.73
CA SER A 788 19.92 25.65 -13.40
C SER A 788 21.05 25.05 -12.55
N ARG A 789 20.89 23.81 -12.07
CA ARG A 789 21.97 23.04 -11.43
C ARG A 789 22.98 22.59 -12.49
N LYS A 790 24.12 23.27 -12.59
CA LYS A 790 25.34 22.76 -13.25
C LYS A 790 25.96 21.69 -12.35
N LYS A 791 26.07 20.45 -12.86
CA LYS A 791 26.92 19.39 -12.29
C LYS A 791 28.39 19.73 -12.57
N SER A 792 29.17 19.97 -11.53
CA SER A 792 30.64 19.92 -11.59
C SER A 792 31.10 18.55 -11.11
N ALA A 793 31.60 17.73 -12.02
CA ALA A 793 32.46 16.60 -11.70
C ALA A 793 33.85 17.15 -11.36
N LYS A 794 34.42 16.73 -10.24
CA LYS A 794 35.86 16.78 -10.00
C LYS A 794 36.31 15.43 -9.47
N ALA A 795 37.15 14.79 -10.27
CA ALA A 795 38.05 13.72 -9.87
C ALA A 795 39.25 14.32 -9.13
N GLY A 796 39.84 13.56 -8.21
CA GLY A 796 41.14 13.87 -7.62
C GLY A 796 41.41 13.09 -6.34
N VAL A 797 42.12 11.97 -6.50
CA VAL A 797 42.98 11.19 -5.57
C VAL A 797 42.39 10.80 -4.21
#